data_AF-A0A812QC86-F1
#
_entry.id   AF-A0A812QC86-F1
#
_cell.length_a   1.000
_cell.length_b   1.000
_cell.length_c   1.000
_cell.angle_alpha   90.00
_cell.angle_beta   90.00
_cell.angle_gamma   90.00
#
_symmetry.space_group_name_H-M   'P 1'
#
loop_
_entity.id
_entity.type
_entity.pdbx_description
1 polymer ?
#
loop_
_entity_poly.entity_id
_entity_poly.type
_entity_poly.pdbx_seq_one_letter_code
_entity_poly.pdbx_strand_id
1 'polypeptide(L)'
;MAGREDGRSLDPRSDNLDYLRQVMNSEVLPDLDNAVKDCVFGVISLIWLTLASVDSEEGLHRARELEAIADGLFFQFSELVEGSGWPLDPTKFFGYRQLLGHEENECGGSTLRVFVYNSTLDLTRRRLITGLGMMAAASHIHAYLERASCVVKDPETADLFFVPAYHGDQYNEFLEVRAHAGDSNQRFSHLARRRGQDHFFVVSANLPSWKHLAPLRNAILLTVESWQVNDDIPRWYSPWKDIMIPGYIDRWRIDAMRRVNKPTHERGFLMVFHGNHPGNHGLYVTHKAQVRTRILESFAGIPDCSVGGPVPDFFQRMGRTHFCLVPRGSSAWTIHLYESFFFGCIPVIISDFLDVPFQNVIDWPALSIKWPEDQVGLELLAYLRSFSLERIAQMKRRLEEAACFFDFHRGWGRRGRKGEHGEWMGWAVNQVALGEDCEYLQHGDGRSAEECRRSCIRQHPRCNTVNFHLGSAADSGDCVLRSCRDPAQPALTGGADGWQVWSVVNETQLHCSPYHAIFSQLQERVRNRPSQHGRRTWLLRPLMDSSLPVIARGYNRARSVNGFSDHVHKPKRDPRVSREFGYLEAADEMAKPDPYLMADAAYIQKDTRWRNKQRTLVFCSRGVTARFRHLCDDLRKLLPHHKSEPKFEKRSNFNEINEICELKNCNNVVFFEARKREDLYLWVGRVPSGPTMKFQVLNIHTTQEVRLAGNCLLGSRPIMYFDKSFSEVSYLKLVKGLFIQVFGTPRNHPKSKPFHDHIMCFYWLDKKIWFRHYQISPETPDDSNKPEKQVLTEIGPRFVLDPIRILGGSFNGQTLFLNPHYMSPTALRVQARKLLKNPYAAWLAHACISSDRFGSLVRWQDLLSSQLEQSPPYHYKLRHLT
;
A
#
# COMPACT_ATOMS: atom_id res chain seq x y z
N MET A 1 -10.42 26.22 -39.72
CA MET A 1 -10.82 27.07 -38.57
C MET A 1 -10.97 26.33 -37.23
N ALA A 2 -10.74 25.00 -37.14
CA ALA A 2 -10.98 24.23 -35.90
C ALA A 2 -9.86 24.27 -34.83
N GLY A 3 -8.80 25.08 -35.01
CA GLY A 3 -7.60 25.06 -34.15
C GLY A 3 -7.48 26.19 -33.13
N ARG A 4 -8.46 27.09 -33.01
CA ARG A 4 -8.41 28.22 -32.08
C ARG A 4 -9.78 28.52 -31.47
N GLU A 5 -10.12 27.82 -30.39
CA GLU A 5 -10.86 28.45 -29.30
C GLU A 5 -9.87 28.72 -28.15
N ASP A 6 -9.57 30.00 -27.94
CA ASP A 6 -8.95 30.56 -26.72
C ASP A 6 -7.56 30.04 -26.28
N GLY A 7 -6.77 29.46 -27.18
CA GLY A 7 -5.46 28.93 -26.79
C GLY A 7 -5.54 27.77 -25.80
N ARG A 8 -6.72 27.15 -25.67
CA ARG A 8 -6.93 25.95 -24.85
C ARG A 8 -6.79 24.74 -25.76
N SER A 9 -5.98 23.78 -25.33
CA SER A 9 -5.97 22.45 -25.94
C SER A 9 -7.39 21.90 -25.85
N LEU A 10 -8.00 21.51 -26.98
CA LEU A 10 -9.25 20.74 -26.97
C LEU A 10 -9.02 19.50 -26.07
N ASP A 11 -9.84 19.35 -25.03
CA ASP A 11 -9.76 18.18 -24.16
C ASP A 11 -10.26 16.98 -24.99
N PRO A 12 -9.45 15.92 -25.17
CA PRO A 12 -9.88 14.68 -25.83
C PRO A 12 -10.97 13.91 -25.06
N ARG A 13 -11.56 14.48 -24.02
CA ARG A 13 -12.76 13.99 -23.34
C ARG A 13 -14.01 14.84 -23.61
N SER A 14 -13.92 15.79 -24.55
CA SER A 14 -15.03 16.67 -24.91
C SER A 14 -15.98 16.04 -25.92
N ASP A 15 -17.26 16.44 -25.86
CA ASP A 15 -18.33 16.04 -26.79
C ASP A 15 -18.03 16.39 -28.27
N ASN A 16 -17.00 17.20 -28.52
CA ASN A 16 -16.58 17.59 -29.87
C ASN A 16 -15.79 16.51 -30.61
N LEU A 17 -15.27 15.48 -29.93
CA LEU A 17 -14.46 14.45 -30.61
C LEU A 17 -15.25 13.61 -31.60
N ASP A 18 -16.51 13.29 -31.30
CA ASP A 18 -17.33 12.47 -32.19
C ASP A 18 -17.70 13.25 -33.46
N TYR A 19 -17.96 14.55 -33.33
CA TYR A 19 -18.14 15.44 -34.48
C TYR A 19 -16.88 15.50 -35.34
N LEU A 20 -15.70 15.71 -34.74
CA LEU A 20 -14.43 15.75 -35.47
C LEU A 20 -14.13 14.42 -36.18
N ARG A 21 -14.48 13.28 -35.55
CA ARG A 21 -14.36 11.96 -36.17
C ARG A 21 -15.34 11.80 -37.33
N GLN A 22 -16.57 12.27 -37.21
CA GLN A 22 -17.53 12.27 -38.32
C GLN A 22 -16.98 13.06 -39.51
N VAL A 23 -16.52 14.29 -39.29
CA VAL A 23 -15.87 15.12 -40.32
C VAL A 23 -14.69 14.39 -40.95
N MET A 24 -13.83 13.78 -40.13
CA MET A 24 -12.69 12.98 -40.63
C MET A 24 -13.16 11.84 -41.54
N ASN A 25 -14.17 11.08 -41.13
CA ASN A 25 -14.63 9.90 -41.87
C ASN A 25 -15.51 10.23 -43.09
N SER A 26 -16.28 11.32 -43.07
CA SER A 26 -17.22 11.68 -44.14
C SER A 26 -16.66 12.67 -45.16
N GLU A 27 -15.70 13.51 -44.77
CA GLU A 27 -15.17 14.58 -45.62
C GLU A 27 -13.67 14.42 -45.90
N VAL A 28 -12.86 14.10 -44.89
CA VAL A 28 -11.39 14.12 -45.03
C VAL A 28 -10.83 12.83 -45.63
N LEU A 29 -11.14 11.66 -45.05
CA LEU A 29 -10.61 10.38 -45.52
C LEU A 29 -11.10 9.96 -46.92
N PRO A 30 -12.36 10.22 -47.32
CA PRO A 30 -12.83 9.88 -48.67
C PRO A 30 -12.13 10.65 -49.79
N ASP A 31 -11.61 11.85 -49.52
CA ASP A 31 -10.90 12.70 -50.49
C ASP A 31 -9.63 13.33 -49.87
N LEU A 32 -8.77 12.44 -49.35
CA LEU A 32 -7.57 12.84 -48.60
C LEU A 32 -6.63 13.74 -49.40
N ASP A 33 -6.45 13.46 -50.70
CA ASP A 33 -5.54 14.21 -51.56
C ASP A 33 -5.93 15.69 -51.68
N ASN A 34 -7.23 15.99 -51.82
CA ASN A 34 -7.69 17.37 -51.89
C ASN A 34 -7.67 18.03 -50.50
N ALA A 35 -8.06 17.32 -49.44
CA ALA A 35 -7.99 17.84 -48.07
C ALA A 35 -6.54 18.20 -47.64
N VAL A 36 -5.55 17.40 -48.06
CA VAL A 36 -4.13 17.68 -47.83
C VAL A 36 -3.66 18.91 -48.59
N LYS A 37 -4.10 19.10 -49.85
CA LYS A 37 -3.81 20.31 -50.63
C LYS A 37 -4.41 21.56 -50.00
N ASP A 38 -5.61 21.46 -49.43
CA ASP A 38 -6.27 22.58 -48.75
C ASP A 38 -5.56 22.93 -47.44
N CYS A 39 -5.32 21.95 -46.57
CA CYS A 39 -4.65 22.17 -45.29
C CYS A 39 -4.10 20.87 -44.66
N VAL A 40 -2.89 20.47 -45.05
CA VAL A 40 -2.20 19.30 -44.48
C VAL A 40 -2.08 19.34 -42.95
N PHE A 41 -1.78 20.51 -42.35
CA PHE A 41 -1.67 20.63 -40.90
C PHE A 41 -3.01 20.46 -40.18
N GLY A 42 -4.10 20.86 -40.82
CA GLY A 42 -5.45 20.64 -40.34
C GLY A 42 -5.81 19.15 -40.33
N VAL A 43 -5.45 18.44 -41.40
CA VAL A 43 -5.65 16.97 -41.51
C VAL A 43 -4.87 16.23 -40.42
N ILE A 44 -3.57 16.52 -40.25
CA ILE A 44 -2.73 15.90 -39.21
C ILE A 44 -3.34 16.14 -37.81
N SER A 45 -3.72 17.39 -37.52
CA SER A 45 -4.33 17.76 -36.24
C SER A 45 -5.64 16.99 -36.00
N LEU A 46 -6.49 16.89 -37.02
CA LEU A 46 -7.78 16.21 -36.93
C LEU A 46 -7.61 14.72 -36.64
N ILE A 47 -6.66 14.07 -37.31
CA ILE A 47 -6.33 12.66 -37.07
C ILE A 47 -5.88 12.47 -35.61
N TRP A 48 -4.88 13.21 -35.15
CA TRP A 48 -4.36 13.03 -33.78
C TRP A 48 -5.40 13.32 -32.69
N LEU A 49 -6.29 14.29 -32.90
CA LEU A 49 -7.37 14.60 -31.96
C LEU A 49 -8.44 13.50 -31.89
N THR A 50 -8.66 12.76 -32.98
CA THR A 50 -9.74 11.75 -33.08
C THR A 50 -9.31 10.33 -32.73
N LEU A 51 -8.00 10.07 -32.58
CA LEU A 51 -7.43 8.74 -32.26
C LEU A 51 -8.14 8.05 -31.09
N ALA A 52 -8.47 8.79 -30.02
CA ALA A 52 -9.12 8.23 -28.85
C ALA A 52 -10.56 7.75 -29.13
N SER A 53 -11.33 8.49 -29.94
CA SER A 53 -12.67 8.10 -30.37
C SER A 53 -12.60 6.90 -31.34
N VAL A 54 -11.62 6.89 -32.25
CA VAL A 54 -11.38 5.77 -33.17
C VAL A 54 -11.01 4.48 -32.43
N ASP A 55 -10.11 4.51 -31.44
CA ASP A 55 -9.79 3.34 -30.60
C ASP A 55 -11.01 2.82 -29.83
N SER A 56 -11.90 3.70 -29.39
CA SER A 56 -13.12 3.33 -28.69
C SER A 56 -14.11 2.56 -29.56
N GLU A 57 -14.28 2.98 -30.82
CA GLU A 57 -15.33 2.46 -31.69
C GLU A 57 -14.85 1.43 -32.72
N GLU A 58 -13.72 1.70 -33.35
CA GLU A 58 -13.16 0.89 -34.45
C GLU A 58 -11.97 0.04 -33.98
N GLY A 59 -11.37 0.38 -32.84
CA GLY A 59 -10.31 -0.38 -32.18
C GLY A 59 -8.89 0.08 -32.51
N LEU A 60 -7.93 -0.45 -31.75
CA LEU A 60 -6.54 -0.02 -31.77
C LEU A 60 -5.85 -0.17 -33.14
N HIS A 61 -6.24 -1.17 -33.94
CA HIS A 61 -5.68 -1.35 -35.29
C HIS A 61 -5.97 -0.15 -36.18
N ARG A 62 -7.23 0.31 -36.17
CA ARG A 62 -7.66 1.45 -36.98
C ARG A 62 -7.01 2.74 -36.51
N ALA A 63 -6.87 2.93 -35.19
CA ALA A 63 -6.17 4.08 -34.63
C ALA A 63 -4.70 4.13 -35.11
N ARG A 64 -4.01 2.98 -35.19
CA ARG A 64 -2.64 2.90 -35.73
C ARG A 64 -2.55 3.23 -37.21
N GLU A 65 -3.52 2.78 -38.02
CA GLU A 65 -3.56 3.13 -39.45
C GLU A 65 -3.68 4.64 -39.65
N LEU A 66 -4.56 5.30 -38.90
CA LEU A 66 -4.74 6.75 -39.00
C LEU A 66 -3.50 7.50 -38.52
N GLU A 67 -2.91 7.09 -37.39
CA GLU A 67 -1.65 7.66 -36.93
C GLU A 67 -0.55 7.55 -38.00
N ALA A 68 -0.42 6.40 -38.67
CA ALA A 68 0.55 6.21 -39.75
C ALA A 68 0.32 7.17 -40.93
N ILE A 69 -0.93 7.47 -41.27
CA ILE A 69 -1.27 8.50 -42.27
C ILE A 69 -0.80 9.89 -41.78
N ALA A 70 -1.12 10.25 -40.54
CA ALA A 70 -0.71 11.54 -39.98
C ALA A 70 0.81 11.69 -39.89
N ASP A 71 1.53 10.62 -39.54
CA ASP A 71 2.99 10.61 -39.50
C ASP A 71 3.61 10.72 -40.90
N GLY A 72 3.05 10.03 -41.88
CA GLY A 72 3.48 10.15 -43.28
C GLY A 72 3.32 11.58 -43.81
N LEU A 73 2.17 12.20 -43.54
CA LEU A 73 1.91 13.60 -43.89
C LEU A 73 2.82 14.56 -43.13
N PHE A 74 2.97 14.39 -41.82
CA PHE A 74 3.85 15.25 -41.02
C PHE A 74 5.29 15.21 -41.53
N PHE A 75 5.78 14.02 -41.89
CA PHE A 75 7.12 13.84 -42.43
C PHE A 75 7.29 14.51 -43.79
N GLN A 76 6.37 14.24 -44.72
CA GLN A 76 6.40 14.79 -46.08
C GLN A 76 6.41 16.33 -46.10
N PHE A 77 5.78 16.97 -45.12
CA PHE A 77 5.62 18.42 -45.05
C PHE A 77 6.36 19.07 -43.86
N SER A 78 7.35 18.39 -43.28
CA SER A 78 8.06 18.83 -42.06
C SER A 78 8.77 20.19 -42.18
N GLU A 79 9.44 20.46 -43.31
CA GLU A 79 10.10 21.76 -43.56
C GLU A 79 9.11 22.94 -43.55
N LEU A 80 7.87 22.70 -44.00
CA LEU A 80 6.80 23.71 -43.97
C LEU A 80 6.29 23.94 -42.54
N VAL A 81 6.34 22.94 -41.65
CA VAL A 81 5.95 23.09 -40.24
C VAL A 81 6.86 24.11 -39.55
N GLU A 82 8.18 23.96 -39.68
CA GLU A 82 9.17 24.80 -39.00
C GLU A 82 9.08 26.28 -39.41
N GLY A 83 8.70 26.56 -40.66
CA GLY A 83 8.54 27.93 -41.18
C GLY A 83 7.13 28.53 -41.04
N SER A 84 6.09 27.72 -40.84
CA SER A 84 4.69 28.19 -40.92
C SER A 84 4.16 28.90 -39.67
N GLY A 85 4.80 28.72 -38.51
CA GLY A 85 4.26 29.17 -37.23
C GLY A 85 2.92 28.51 -36.85
N TRP A 86 2.56 27.40 -37.50
CA TRP A 86 1.35 26.65 -37.18
C TRP A 86 1.48 26.02 -35.78
N PRO A 87 0.45 26.10 -34.92
CA PRO A 87 0.53 25.63 -33.53
C PRO A 87 0.39 24.11 -33.42
N LEU A 88 1.01 23.35 -34.33
CA LEU A 88 1.04 21.89 -34.25
C LEU A 88 2.11 21.51 -33.24
N ASP A 89 1.67 20.95 -32.12
CA ASP A 89 2.55 20.53 -31.04
C ASP A 89 2.47 19.01 -30.88
N PRO A 90 3.32 18.25 -31.60
CA PRO A 90 3.32 16.78 -31.54
C PRO A 90 3.57 16.24 -30.11
N THR A 91 4.17 17.06 -29.24
CA THR A 91 4.45 16.75 -27.82
C THR A 91 3.23 16.35 -27.02
N LYS A 92 2.08 16.92 -27.40
CA LYS A 92 0.81 16.69 -26.70
C LYS A 92 0.28 15.28 -26.90
N PHE A 93 0.72 14.60 -27.96
CA PHE A 93 0.25 13.28 -28.34
C PHE A 93 1.26 12.17 -28.02
N PHE A 94 2.39 12.51 -27.40
CA PHE A 94 3.44 11.56 -27.02
C PHE A 94 2.91 10.37 -26.21
N GLY A 95 2.00 10.63 -25.26
CA GLY A 95 1.35 9.59 -24.47
C GLY A 95 0.53 8.60 -25.32
N TYR A 96 -0.11 9.06 -26.39
CA TYR A 96 -0.86 8.17 -27.29
C TYR A 96 0.07 7.28 -28.12
N ARG A 97 1.20 7.81 -28.60
CA ARG A 97 2.18 7.02 -29.36
C ARG A 97 2.69 5.83 -28.54
N GLN A 98 2.98 6.05 -27.26
CA GLN A 98 3.38 4.98 -26.33
C GLN A 98 2.26 3.93 -26.15
N LEU A 99 1.00 4.36 -26.06
CA LEU A 99 -0.15 3.49 -25.89
C LEU A 99 -0.56 2.73 -27.16
N LEU A 100 -0.30 3.31 -28.33
CA LEU A 100 -0.41 2.67 -29.64
C LEU A 100 0.66 1.58 -29.80
N GLY A 101 1.72 1.61 -28.98
CA GLY A 101 2.64 0.52 -28.75
C GLY A 101 3.42 0.21 -30.00
N HIS A 102 4.46 0.99 -30.28
CA HIS A 102 5.38 0.79 -31.41
C HIS A 102 6.73 0.19 -30.99
N GLU A 103 7.06 0.24 -29.70
CA GLU A 103 8.41 -0.02 -29.17
C GLU A 103 8.49 -1.32 -28.36
N GLU A 104 9.62 -2.04 -28.43
CA GLU A 104 9.92 -3.17 -27.54
C GLU A 104 10.45 -2.68 -26.19
N ASN A 105 9.89 -3.18 -25.09
CA ASN A 105 10.24 -2.72 -23.75
C ASN A 105 11.18 -3.69 -23.04
N GLU A 106 12.10 -3.14 -22.25
CA GLU A 106 12.83 -3.93 -21.26
C GLU A 106 11.96 -4.14 -20.02
N CYS A 107 12.27 -5.10 -19.16
CA CYS A 107 11.48 -5.32 -17.94
C CYS A 107 12.05 -4.60 -16.72
N GLY A 108 12.44 -3.34 -16.92
CA GLY A 108 13.09 -2.54 -15.89
C GLY A 108 14.29 -3.26 -15.26
N GLY A 109 15.09 -3.98 -16.04
CA GLY A 109 16.23 -4.77 -15.53
C GLY A 109 15.87 -5.99 -14.66
N SER A 110 14.59 -6.35 -14.55
CA SER A 110 14.13 -7.52 -13.81
C SER A 110 14.31 -8.81 -14.58
N THR A 111 14.52 -9.91 -13.83
CA THR A 111 14.55 -11.28 -14.37
C THR A 111 13.18 -11.97 -14.29
N LEU A 112 12.13 -11.27 -13.86
CA LEU A 112 10.79 -11.81 -13.77
C LEU A 112 10.26 -12.16 -15.15
N ARG A 113 9.50 -13.25 -15.26
CA ARG A 113 8.69 -13.58 -16.45
C ARG A 113 7.24 -13.28 -16.15
N VAL A 114 6.60 -12.49 -16.99
CA VAL A 114 5.20 -12.06 -16.78
C VAL A 114 4.32 -12.68 -17.84
N PHE A 115 3.25 -13.35 -17.44
CA PHE A 115 2.18 -13.70 -18.36
C PHE A 115 1.13 -12.60 -18.33
N VAL A 116 0.80 -12.04 -19.49
CA VAL A 116 -0.30 -11.09 -19.64
C VAL A 116 -1.53 -11.88 -20.04
N TYR A 117 -2.60 -11.83 -19.24
CA TYR A 117 -3.85 -12.45 -19.65
C TYR A 117 -4.35 -11.84 -20.95
N ASN A 118 -4.75 -12.72 -21.87
CA ASN A 118 -5.30 -12.29 -23.14
C ASN A 118 -6.56 -11.47 -22.87
N SER A 119 -6.47 -10.17 -23.12
CA SER A 119 -7.64 -9.30 -23.10
C SER A 119 -8.52 -9.74 -24.27
N THR A 120 -9.64 -10.41 -24.00
CA THR A 120 -10.74 -10.37 -24.99
C THR A 120 -10.90 -8.92 -25.42
N LEU A 121 -11.08 -8.62 -26.72
CA LEU A 121 -11.10 -7.25 -27.29
C LEU A 121 -11.76 -6.19 -26.37
N ASP A 122 -12.80 -6.60 -25.66
CA ASP A 122 -13.56 -5.87 -24.64
C ASP A 122 -12.74 -5.24 -23.48
N LEU A 123 -11.68 -5.89 -22.98
CA LEU A 123 -10.86 -5.41 -21.85
C LEU A 123 -9.84 -4.33 -22.25
N THR A 124 -9.59 -4.18 -23.55
CA THR A 124 -8.62 -3.23 -24.11
C THR A 124 -9.26 -2.05 -24.83
N ARG A 125 -10.57 -2.09 -25.10
CA ARG A 125 -11.30 -0.97 -25.71
C ARG A 125 -11.08 0.29 -24.88
N ARG A 126 -10.93 1.44 -25.53
CA ARG A 126 -10.78 2.75 -24.86
C ARG A 126 -9.45 2.92 -24.09
N ARG A 127 -8.37 2.23 -24.50
CA ARG A 127 -7.03 2.44 -23.94
C ARG A 127 -6.60 3.90 -24.09
N LEU A 128 -6.81 4.48 -25.27
CA LEU A 128 -6.41 5.86 -25.55
C LEU A 128 -7.27 6.85 -24.76
N ILE A 129 -8.59 6.64 -24.66
CA ILE A 129 -9.47 7.50 -23.85
C ILE A 129 -9.04 7.52 -22.37
N THR A 130 -8.67 6.36 -21.83
CA THR A 130 -8.18 6.23 -20.44
C THR A 130 -6.70 6.57 -20.30
N GLY A 131 -6.03 6.90 -21.41
CA GLY A 131 -4.60 7.10 -21.56
C GLY A 131 -4.06 8.48 -21.18
N LEU A 132 -4.93 9.37 -20.72
CA LEU A 132 -4.58 10.72 -20.28
C LEU A 132 -5.01 11.01 -18.85
N GLY A 133 -4.30 11.96 -18.24
CA GLY A 133 -4.50 12.33 -16.84
C GLY A 133 -4.24 11.18 -15.87
N MET A 134 -4.61 11.37 -14.61
CA MET A 134 -4.07 10.53 -13.52
C MET A 134 -4.44 9.03 -13.63
N MET A 135 -5.52 8.70 -14.33
CA MET A 135 -6.04 7.35 -14.51
C MET A 135 -5.19 6.48 -15.45
N ALA A 136 -4.33 7.12 -16.23
CA ALA A 136 -3.64 6.50 -17.35
C ALA A 136 -2.52 5.55 -16.94
N ALA A 137 -2.14 5.51 -15.65
CA ALA A 137 -1.12 4.59 -15.15
C ALA A 137 -1.42 3.13 -15.57
N ALA A 138 -2.68 2.69 -15.54
CA ALA A 138 -3.07 1.33 -15.97
C ALA A 138 -2.87 1.10 -17.47
N SER A 139 -3.30 2.06 -18.31
CA SER A 139 -3.16 2.00 -19.77
C SER A 139 -1.69 1.95 -20.17
N HIS A 140 -0.86 2.78 -19.54
CA HIS A 140 0.58 2.84 -19.75
C HIS A 140 1.30 1.58 -19.29
N ILE A 141 1.02 1.08 -18.08
CA ILE A 141 1.60 -0.19 -17.58
C ILE A 141 1.21 -1.37 -18.47
N HIS A 142 -0.04 -1.42 -18.94
CA HIS A 142 -0.47 -2.48 -19.85
C HIS A 142 0.25 -2.40 -21.20
N ALA A 143 0.22 -1.23 -21.86
CA ALA A 143 0.91 -1.05 -23.13
C ALA A 143 2.42 -1.33 -23.03
N TYR A 144 3.03 -0.95 -21.89
CA TYR A 144 4.41 -1.28 -21.59
C TYR A 144 4.64 -2.79 -21.58
N LEU A 145 3.81 -3.53 -20.83
CA LEU A 145 3.90 -4.98 -20.68
C LEU A 145 3.68 -5.73 -21.99
N GLU A 146 2.72 -5.34 -22.83
CA GLU A 146 2.42 -6.05 -24.10
C GLU A 146 3.66 -6.25 -25.00
N ARG A 147 4.62 -5.33 -24.93
CA ARG A 147 5.85 -5.38 -25.70
C ARG A 147 7.10 -5.57 -24.85
N ALA A 148 6.94 -5.88 -23.56
CA ALA A 148 8.06 -6.08 -22.67
C ALA A 148 8.71 -7.46 -22.91
N SER A 149 10.04 -7.49 -22.96
CA SER A 149 10.86 -8.67 -23.23
C SER A 149 10.72 -9.82 -22.23
N CYS A 150 10.20 -9.55 -21.04
CA CYS A 150 9.87 -10.56 -20.04
C CYS A 150 8.47 -11.17 -20.21
N VAL A 151 7.65 -10.66 -21.14
CA VAL A 151 6.34 -11.23 -21.36
C VAL A 151 6.47 -12.57 -22.07
N VAL A 152 5.92 -13.60 -21.42
CA VAL A 152 5.94 -14.97 -21.91
C VAL A 152 4.56 -15.33 -22.47
N LYS A 153 4.55 -16.07 -23.57
CA LYS A 153 3.32 -16.61 -24.16
C LYS A 153 2.80 -17.83 -23.41
N ASP A 154 3.71 -18.59 -22.79
CA ASP A 154 3.36 -19.79 -22.03
C ASP A 154 3.14 -19.44 -20.55
N PRO A 155 1.90 -19.53 -20.02
CA PRO A 155 1.60 -19.23 -18.62
C PRO A 155 2.32 -20.16 -17.63
N GLU A 156 2.73 -21.37 -18.03
CA GLU A 156 3.46 -22.30 -17.16
C GLU A 156 4.90 -21.84 -16.89
N THR A 157 5.45 -20.98 -17.75
CA THR A 157 6.79 -20.41 -17.56
C THR A 157 6.79 -19.09 -16.80
N ALA A 158 5.61 -18.55 -16.48
CA ALA A 158 5.47 -17.24 -15.85
C ALA A 158 5.73 -17.29 -14.34
N ASP A 159 6.41 -16.25 -13.84
CA ASP A 159 6.61 -15.99 -12.41
C ASP A 159 5.46 -15.15 -11.83
N LEU A 160 4.91 -14.25 -12.64
CA LEU A 160 3.78 -13.37 -12.32
C LEU A 160 2.75 -13.34 -13.44
N PHE A 161 1.52 -12.99 -13.08
CA PHE A 161 0.39 -12.85 -13.99
C PHE A 161 -0.16 -11.43 -13.91
N PHE A 162 -0.10 -10.71 -15.02
CA PHE A 162 -0.73 -9.41 -15.16
C PHE A 162 -2.16 -9.58 -15.67
N VAL A 163 -3.12 -8.95 -14.99
CA VAL A 163 -4.51 -8.90 -15.44
C VAL A 163 -4.84 -7.46 -15.86
N PRO A 164 -4.99 -7.20 -17.17
CA PRO A 164 -5.37 -5.88 -17.66
C PRO A 164 -6.76 -5.46 -17.16
N ALA A 165 -6.85 -4.25 -16.60
CA ALA A 165 -8.09 -3.60 -16.22
C ALA A 165 -7.93 -2.08 -16.29
N TYR A 166 -8.92 -1.38 -16.85
CA TYR A 166 -8.93 0.09 -16.92
C TYR A 166 -10.12 0.64 -16.15
N HIS A 167 -9.90 1.76 -15.45
CA HIS A 167 -10.91 2.41 -14.62
C HIS A 167 -12.06 3.03 -15.44
N GLY A 168 -13.28 3.02 -14.90
CA GLY A 168 -14.49 3.58 -15.51
C GLY A 168 -15.64 2.56 -15.50
N ASP A 169 -16.57 2.68 -16.45
CA ASP A 169 -17.63 1.68 -16.67
C ASP A 169 -17.05 0.27 -16.80
N GLN A 170 -15.89 0.14 -17.46
CA GLN A 170 -15.17 -1.13 -17.64
C GLN A 170 -14.67 -1.77 -16.34
N TYR A 171 -14.25 -0.99 -15.33
CA TYR A 171 -13.72 -1.53 -14.07
C TYR A 171 -14.83 -2.01 -13.15
N ASN A 172 -15.92 -1.24 -13.08
CA ASN A 172 -17.10 -1.62 -12.33
C ASN A 172 -17.81 -2.80 -13.01
N GLU A 173 -17.94 -2.82 -14.34
CA GLU A 173 -18.53 -3.94 -15.08
C GLU A 173 -17.66 -5.21 -15.02
N PHE A 174 -16.32 -5.08 -15.01
CA PHE A 174 -15.38 -6.19 -14.82
C PHE A 174 -15.54 -6.87 -13.45
N LEU A 175 -15.64 -6.07 -12.38
CA LEU A 175 -15.76 -6.58 -11.01
C LEU A 175 -17.21 -6.95 -10.64
N GLU A 176 -18.23 -6.30 -11.22
CA GLU A 176 -19.65 -6.58 -10.97
C GLU A 176 -20.20 -7.74 -11.78
N VAL A 177 -19.82 -7.90 -13.06
CA VAL A 177 -20.42 -8.91 -13.95
C VAL A 177 -19.62 -10.22 -13.96
N ARG A 178 -18.29 -10.19 -13.74
CA ARG A 178 -17.42 -11.36 -13.99
C ARG A 178 -16.85 -12.06 -12.76
N ALA A 179 -16.89 -11.42 -11.58
CA ALA A 179 -16.57 -12.07 -10.30
C ALA A 179 -17.75 -12.88 -9.70
N HIS A 180 -18.99 -12.61 -10.16
CA HIS A 180 -20.21 -13.30 -9.73
C HIS A 180 -20.67 -14.41 -10.68
N ALA A 181 -20.18 -14.45 -11.92
CA ALA A 181 -20.45 -15.55 -12.84
C ALA A 181 -19.49 -16.72 -12.53
N GLY A 182 -19.99 -17.96 -12.53
CA GLY A 182 -19.17 -19.18 -12.47
C GLY A 182 -18.18 -19.36 -13.65
N ASP A 183 -17.94 -18.31 -14.42
CA ASP A 183 -17.16 -18.21 -15.66
C ASP A 183 -15.77 -17.57 -15.45
N SER A 184 -15.48 -17.05 -14.25
CA SER A 184 -14.17 -16.45 -13.92
C SER A 184 -12.99 -17.43 -14.09
N ASN A 185 -13.19 -18.71 -13.79
CA ASN A 185 -12.21 -19.77 -14.04
C ASN A 185 -12.05 -20.12 -15.54
N GLN A 186 -13.04 -19.83 -16.40
CA GLN A 186 -12.89 -20.03 -17.85
C GLN A 186 -12.05 -18.91 -18.48
N ARG A 187 -12.22 -17.66 -18.02
CA ARG A 187 -11.53 -16.48 -18.58
C ARG A 187 -10.15 -16.24 -17.97
N PHE A 188 -9.99 -16.52 -16.67
CA PHE A 188 -8.71 -16.43 -15.97
C PHE A 188 -8.30 -17.79 -15.42
N SER A 189 -8.04 -18.73 -16.33
CA SER A 189 -7.72 -20.13 -16.02
C SER A 189 -6.68 -20.32 -14.90
N HIS A 190 -5.67 -19.44 -14.85
CA HIS A 190 -4.61 -19.51 -13.83
C HIS A 190 -4.85 -18.65 -12.58
N LEU A 191 -5.99 -17.98 -12.39
CA LEU A 191 -6.21 -17.10 -11.22
C LEU A 191 -6.23 -17.86 -9.89
N ALA A 192 -6.66 -19.13 -9.94
CA ALA A 192 -6.60 -20.03 -8.79
C ALA A 192 -5.15 -20.43 -8.42
N ARG A 193 -4.18 -20.27 -9.34
CA ARG A 193 -2.77 -20.56 -9.08
C ARG A 193 -2.30 -19.70 -7.91
N ARG A 194 -1.67 -20.35 -6.93
CA ARG A 194 -1.23 -19.72 -5.67
C ARG A 194 -2.30 -18.85 -5.01
N ARG A 195 -3.59 -19.18 -5.19
CA ARG A 195 -4.74 -18.40 -4.69
C ARG A 195 -4.70 -16.92 -5.11
N GLY A 196 -4.17 -16.62 -6.31
CA GLY A 196 -4.06 -15.27 -6.86
C GLY A 196 -2.85 -14.47 -6.36
N GLN A 197 -1.94 -15.06 -5.58
CA GLN A 197 -0.81 -14.34 -4.98
C GLN A 197 0.25 -13.90 -5.99
N ASP A 198 0.39 -14.63 -7.10
CA ASP A 198 1.26 -14.29 -8.22
C ASP A 198 0.55 -13.43 -9.28
N HIS A 199 -0.66 -12.94 -8.99
CA HIS A 199 -1.40 -12.04 -9.85
C HIS A 199 -1.25 -10.60 -9.37
N PHE A 200 -1.19 -9.67 -10.33
CA PHE A 200 -1.23 -8.26 -10.02
C PHE A 200 -2.17 -7.48 -10.94
N PHE A 201 -2.78 -6.44 -10.36
CA PHE A 201 -3.78 -5.56 -10.98
C PHE A 201 -3.34 -4.10 -10.82
N VAL A 202 -3.73 -3.24 -11.75
CA VAL A 202 -3.56 -1.78 -11.59
C VAL A 202 -4.89 -1.14 -11.20
N VAL A 203 -4.88 -0.32 -10.16
CA VAL A 203 -6.02 0.42 -9.62
C VAL A 203 -5.70 1.91 -9.64
N SER A 204 -6.00 2.57 -10.77
CA SER A 204 -5.57 3.95 -11.07
C SER A 204 -6.44 5.06 -10.49
N ALA A 205 -7.60 4.74 -9.91
CA ALA A 205 -8.31 5.55 -8.91
C ALA A 205 -9.43 4.71 -8.30
N ASN A 206 -10.12 5.31 -7.34
CA ASN A 206 -11.22 4.75 -6.60
C ASN A 206 -11.05 3.26 -6.27
N LEU A 207 -10.35 2.93 -5.18
CA LEU A 207 -10.33 1.57 -4.64
C LEU A 207 -11.73 0.92 -4.67
N PRO A 208 -11.92 -0.25 -5.31
CA PRO A 208 -13.23 -0.85 -5.44
C PRO A 208 -13.75 -1.42 -4.11
N SER A 209 -15.08 -1.58 -4.00
CA SER A 209 -15.76 -2.04 -2.78
C SER A 209 -15.56 -3.54 -2.47
N TRP A 210 -15.74 -3.93 -1.20
CA TRP A 210 -15.49 -5.30 -0.69
C TRP A 210 -16.27 -6.40 -1.42
N LYS A 211 -17.48 -6.12 -1.92
CA LYS A 211 -18.32 -7.13 -2.60
C LYS A 211 -17.68 -7.65 -3.89
N HIS A 212 -16.89 -6.82 -4.57
CA HIS A 212 -16.44 -7.13 -5.92
C HIS A 212 -14.99 -7.65 -5.98
N LEU A 213 -14.20 -7.52 -4.90
CA LEU A 213 -12.79 -7.93 -4.84
C LEU A 213 -12.51 -9.20 -4.04
N ALA A 214 -13.51 -9.85 -3.42
CA ALA A 214 -13.27 -11.03 -2.59
C ALA A 214 -12.43 -12.14 -3.29
N PRO A 215 -12.63 -12.45 -4.60
CA PRO A 215 -11.79 -13.42 -5.32
C PRO A 215 -10.34 -12.97 -5.53
N LEU A 216 -10.08 -11.67 -5.49
CA LEU A 216 -8.79 -11.03 -5.80
C LEU A 216 -8.02 -10.59 -4.55
N ARG A 217 -8.50 -10.96 -3.36
CA ARG A 217 -7.95 -10.51 -2.07
C ARG A 217 -6.43 -10.67 -1.93
N ASN A 218 -5.90 -11.76 -2.45
CA ASN A 218 -4.48 -12.11 -2.30
C ASN A 218 -3.59 -11.56 -3.42
N ALA A 219 -4.18 -11.02 -4.48
CA ALA A 219 -3.44 -10.41 -5.59
C ALA A 219 -2.75 -9.12 -5.15
N ILE A 220 -1.66 -8.80 -5.83
CA ILE A 220 -0.90 -7.56 -5.62
C ILE A 220 -1.65 -6.43 -6.33
N LEU A 221 -1.98 -5.38 -5.59
CA LEU A 221 -2.53 -4.16 -6.17
C LEU A 221 -1.39 -3.18 -6.43
N LEU A 222 -1.25 -2.74 -7.67
CA LEU A 222 -0.53 -1.52 -8.03
C LEU A 222 -1.55 -0.39 -7.97
N THR A 223 -1.46 0.52 -7.00
CA THR A 223 -2.51 1.52 -6.80
C THR A 223 -1.98 2.92 -6.57
N VAL A 224 -2.72 3.92 -7.05
CA VAL A 224 -2.44 5.34 -6.77
C VAL A 224 -3.17 5.84 -5.53
N GLU A 225 -3.95 4.99 -4.85
CA GLU A 225 -4.72 5.33 -3.65
C GLU A 225 -4.48 4.33 -2.52
N SER A 226 -4.15 4.82 -1.33
CA SER A 226 -4.02 3.99 -0.13
C SER A 226 -5.30 3.93 0.72
N TRP A 227 -6.22 4.88 0.51
CA TRP A 227 -7.43 5.04 1.33
C TRP A 227 -8.53 5.83 0.62
N GLN A 228 -9.77 5.39 0.81
CA GLN A 228 -10.99 6.06 0.35
C GLN A 228 -11.87 6.53 1.51
N VAL A 229 -12.64 7.59 1.27
CA VAL A 229 -13.41 8.32 2.29
C VAL A 229 -14.77 7.67 2.61
N ASN A 230 -15.24 6.70 1.82
CA ASN A 230 -16.49 6.02 2.12
C ASN A 230 -16.27 5.06 3.31
N ASP A 231 -16.83 5.43 4.47
CA ASP A 231 -16.70 4.77 5.78
C ASP A 231 -17.06 3.25 5.78
N ASP A 232 -17.60 2.73 4.67
CA ASP A 232 -17.99 1.34 4.45
C ASP A 232 -16.94 0.48 3.72
N ILE A 233 -15.84 1.05 3.22
CA ILE A 233 -14.83 0.33 2.44
C ILE A 233 -13.61 0.04 3.33
N PRO A 234 -13.35 -1.23 3.72
CA PRO A 234 -12.17 -1.59 4.52
C PRO A 234 -10.86 -1.17 3.86
N ARG A 235 -9.79 -0.91 4.65
CA ARG A 235 -8.41 -0.82 4.14
C ARG A 235 -8.02 -2.13 3.47
N TRP A 236 -8.12 -2.17 2.15
CA TRP A 236 -7.65 -3.29 1.34
C TRP A 236 -6.20 -3.14 0.90
N TYR A 237 -5.74 -1.90 0.74
CA TYR A 237 -4.34 -1.61 0.54
C TYR A 237 -3.55 -2.09 1.76
N SER A 238 -2.60 -2.98 1.51
CA SER A 238 -1.62 -3.40 2.49
C SER A 238 -0.22 -3.11 1.95
N PRO A 239 0.58 -2.23 2.58
CA PRO A 239 1.92 -1.90 2.10
C PRO A 239 2.86 -3.12 2.07
N TRP A 240 2.52 -4.21 2.76
CA TRP A 240 3.25 -5.48 2.74
C TRP A 240 3.00 -6.32 1.48
N LYS A 241 1.83 -6.18 0.87
CA LYS A 241 1.37 -6.98 -0.29
C LYS A 241 1.31 -6.15 -1.55
N ASP A 242 0.75 -4.95 -1.46
CA ASP A 242 0.45 -4.02 -2.54
C ASP A 242 1.57 -2.99 -2.70
N ILE A 243 1.58 -2.31 -3.85
CA ILE A 243 2.60 -1.31 -4.20
C ILE A 243 1.87 -0.01 -4.53
N MET A 244 2.18 1.04 -3.78
CA MET A 244 1.73 2.38 -4.10
C MET A 244 2.54 2.90 -5.31
N ILE A 245 1.87 3.22 -6.40
CA ILE A 245 2.44 3.75 -7.64
C ILE A 245 2.00 5.22 -7.81
N PRO A 246 2.78 6.05 -8.54
CA PRO A 246 2.36 7.41 -8.82
C PRO A 246 1.23 7.44 -9.86
N GLY A 247 0.43 8.50 -9.81
CA GLY A 247 -0.53 8.82 -10.86
C GLY A 247 0.20 9.34 -12.10
N TYR A 248 -0.40 9.10 -13.26
CA TYR A 248 0.20 9.52 -14.52
C TYR A 248 0.10 11.04 -14.71
N ILE A 249 1.18 11.62 -15.26
CA ILE A 249 1.24 13.03 -15.68
C ILE A 249 1.62 13.07 -17.15
N ASP A 250 0.84 13.82 -17.93
CA ASP A 250 1.07 14.01 -19.36
C ASP A 250 2.43 14.67 -19.64
N ARG A 251 3.08 14.25 -20.73
CA ARG A 251 4.45 14.69 -21.06
C ARG A 251 4.55 16.21 -21.22
N TRP A 252 3.68 16.79 -22.04
CA TRP A 252 3.62 18.24 -22.24
C TRP A 252 3.47 19.01 -20.92
N ARG A 253 2.77 18.42 -19.93
CA ARG A 253 2.56 19.00 -18.61
C ARG A 253 3.83 18.94 -17.79
N ILE A 254 4.54 17.82 -17.79
CA ILE A 254 5.88 17.69 -17.19
C ILE A 254 6.81 18.77 -17.74
N ASP A 255 6.86 18.94 -19.07
CA ASP A 255 7.76 19.91 -19.71
C ASP A 255 7.37 21.36 -19.41
N ALA A 256 6.07 21.65 -19.35
CA ALA A 256 5.56 22.94 -18.89
C ALA A 256 5.94 23.24 -17.43
N MET A 257 5.87 22.26 -16.52
CA MET A 257 6.29 22.42 -15.12
C MET A 257 7.81 22.61 -14.99
N ARG A 258 8.61 21.81 -15.71
CA ARG A 258 10.07 21.93 -15.73
C ARG A 258 10.53 23.29 -16.27
N ARG A 259 9.82 23.87 -17.26
CA ARG A 259 10.11 25.20 -17.81
C ARG A 259 10.04 26.33 -16.78
N VAL A 260 9.19 26.19 -15.77
CA VAL A 260 8.98 27.23 -14.74
C VAL A 260 9.65 26.90 -13.41
N ASN A 261 10.28 25.72 -13.29
CA ASN A 261 11.04 25.32 -12.11
C ASN A 261 12.25 26.27 -11.90
N LYS A 262 12.17 27.16 -10.91
CA LYS A 262 13.22 28.12 -10.59
C LYS A 262 14.28 27.54 -9.64
N PRO A 263 15.54 28.02 -9.71
CA PRO A 263 16.53 27.69 -8.69
C PRO A 263 16.11 28.24 -7.32
N THR A 264 16.61 27.64 -6.24
CA THR A 264 16.15 27.95 -4.87
C THR A 264 16.20 29.45 -4.54
N HIS A 265 17.24 30.17 -4.94
CA HIS A 265 17.40 31.60 -4.64
C HIS A 265 16.48 32.55 -5.44
N GLU A 266 15.83 32.06 -6.51
CA GLU A 266 14.88 32.84 -7.32
C GLU A 266 13.41 32.59 -6.92
N ARG A 267 13.16 31.73 -5.93
CA ARG A 267 11.80 31.38 -5.47
C ARG A 267 11.31 32.42 -4.47
N GLY A 268 10.22 33.10 -4.84
CA GLY A 268 9.66 34.22 -4.08
C GLY A 268 8.48 33.86 -3.17
N PHE A 269 7.93 32.64 -3.28
CA PHE A 269 6.85 32.18 -2.41
C PHE A 269 7.36 31.15 -1.41
N LEU A 270 6.98 31.31 -0.14
CA LEU A 270 7.23 30.28 0.87
C LEU A 270 6.40 29.03 0.56
N MET A 271 5.08 29.19 0.45
CA MET A 271 4.19 28.08 0.14
C MET A 271 3.08 28.44 -0.85
N VAL A 272 2.65 27.45 -1.63
CA VAL A 272 1.58 27.62 -2.62
C VAL A 272 0.57 26.47 -2.58
N PHE A 273 -0.72 26.81 -2.70
CA PHE A 273 -1.81 25.88 -2.95
C PHE A 273 -2.92 26.53 -3.79
N HIS A 274 -3.13 26.07 -5.01
CA HIS A 274 -4.28 26.51 -5.82
C HIS A 274 -5.00 25.31 -6.39
N GLY A 275 -6.24 25.09 -5.97
CA GLY A 275 -7.01 23.93 -6.40
C GLY A 275 -8.46 23.98 -5.97
N ASN A 276 -9.22 22.98 -6.39
CA ASN A 276 -10.63 22.86 -6.01
C ASN A 276 -10.77 22.59 -4.51
N HIS A 277 -11.74 23.23 -3.86
CA HIS A 277 -12.03 23.14 -2.44
C HIS A 277 -13.55 23.15 -2.21
N PRO A 278 -14.04 22.83 -1.00
CA PRO A 278 -15.49 22.76 -0.72
C PRO A 278 -16.30 24.01 -1.11
N GLY A 279 -15.67 25.19 -1.17
CA GLY A 279 -16.33 26.45 -1.53
C GLY A 279 -16.49 26.70 -3.03
N ASN A 280 -15.80 25.96 -3.90
CA ASN A 280 -15.91 26.12 -5.36
C ASN A 280 -16.23 24.82 -6.11
N HIS A 281 -16.26 23.66 -5.44
CA HIS A 281 -16.53 22.39 -6.08
C HIS A 281 -17.15 21.36 -5.13
N GLY A 282 -18.39 20.94 -5.40
CA GLY A 282 -19.21 20.10 -4.52
C GLY A 282 -18.61 18.74 -4.14
N LEU A 283 -17.81 18.12 -5.03
CA LEU A 283 -17.10 16.86 -4.75
C LEU A 283 -16.33 16.90 -3.41
N TYR A 284 -15.64 18.01 -3.12
CA TYR A 284 -14.82 18.13 -1.92
C TYR A 284 -15.64 18.31 -0.64
N VAL A 285 -16.91 18.73 -0.76
CA VAL A 285 -17.90 18.71 0.32
C VAL A 285 -18.25 17.26 0.65
N THR A 286 -18.65 16.48 -0.37
CA THR A 286 -19.03 15.06 -0.23
C THR A 286 -17.91 14.22 0.36
N HIS A 287 -16.67 14.44 -0.07
CA HIS A 287 -15.49 13.72 0.40
C HIS A 287 -14.87 14.31 1.69
N LYS A 288 -15.62 15.17 2.41
CA LYS A 288 -15.23 15.76 3.70
C LYS A 288 -13.80 16.36 3.67
N ALA A 289 -13.33 16.93 2.55
CA ALA A 289 -11.96 17.41 2.36
C ALA A 289 -11.73 18.81 3.00
N GLN A 290 -12.17 18.97 4.25
CA GLN A 290 -12.24 20.23 4.98
C GLN A 290 -10.87 20.90 5.19
N VAL A 291 -9.79 20.12 5.16
CA VAL A 291 -8.42 20.64 5.28
C VAL A 291 -8.08 21.66 4.20
N ARG A 292 -8.66 21.54 2.99
CA ARG A 292 -8.50 22.54 1.93
C ARG A 292 -9.09 23.88 2.33
N THR A 293 -10.28 23.91 2.91
CA THR A 293 -10.89 25.14 3.42
C THR A 293 -10.01 25.77 4.49
N ARG A 294 -9.48 24.97 5.41
CA ARG A 294 -8.61 25.46 6.49
C ARG A 294 -7.31 26.09 5.98
N ILE A 295 -6.70 25.53 4.93
CA ILE A 295 -5.54 26.14 4.26
C ILE A 295 -5.87 27.56 3.80
N LEU A 296 -7.02 27.74 3.16
CA LEU A 296 -7.46 29.05 2.67
C LEU A 296 -7.70 30.00 3.84
N GLU A 297 -8.44 29.58 4.87
CA GLU A 297 -8.72 30.38 6.06
C GLU A 297 -7.45 30.79 6.83
N SER A 298 -6.45 29.92 6.85
CA SER A 298 -5.23 30.13 7.65
C SER A 298 -4.16 30.94 6.95
N PHE A 299 -4.07 30.85 5.62
CA PHE A 299 -2.93 31.41 4.87
C PHE A 299 -3.32 32.46 3.82
N ALA A 300 -4.60 32.64 3.51
CA ALA A 300 -5.01 33.69 2.59
C ALA A 300 -4.65 35.08 3.15
N GLY A 301 -4.04 35.92 2.32
CA GLY A 301 -3.62 37.27 2.69
C GLY A 301 -2.27 37.36 3.42
N ILE A 302 -1.62 36.24 3.76
CA ILE A 302 -0.27 36.26 4.33
C ILE A 302 0.75 36.57 3.21
N PRO A 303 1.64 37.56 3.39
CA PRO A 303 2.72 37.82 2.43
C PRO A 303 3.54 36.55 2.22
N ASP A 304 4.02 36.29 1.01
CA ASP A 304 4.77 35.07 0.60
C ASP A 304 3.98 33.73 0.52
N CYS A 305 2.71 33.72 0.93
CA CYS A 305 1.82 32.57 0.84
C CYS A 305 0.78 32.78 -0.27
N SER A 306 0.75 31.92 -1.30
CA SER A 306 -0.27 32.00 -2.35
C SER A 306 -1.21 30.81 -2.27
N VAL A 307 -2.37 31.00 -1.63
CA VAL A 307 -3.39 29.96 -1.49
C VAL A 307 -4.74 30.40 -2.06
N GLY A 308 -5.50 29.47 -2.66
CA GLY A 308 -6.84 29.76 -3.16
C GLY A 308 -7.42 28.70 -4.10
N GLY A 309 -8.45 29.11 -4.84
CA GLY A 309 -9.00 28.33 -5.95
C GLY A 309 -8.08 28.28 -7.17
N PRO A 310 -8.52 27.65 -8.28
CA PRO A 310 -7.80 27.65 -9.54
C PRO A 310 -7.47 29.07 -10.03
N VAL A 311 -6.26 29.26 -10.57
CA VAL A 311 -5.78 30.57 -11.09
C VAL A 311 -5.08 30.40 -12.45
N PRO A 312 -5.13 31.41 -13.34
CA PRO A 312 -4.51 31.31 -14.67
C PRO A 312 -2.99 31.16 -14.65
N ASP A 313 -2.30 31.76 -13.68
CA ASP A 313 -0.85 31.78 -13.54
C ASP A 313 -0.32 30.67 -12.60
N PHE A 314 -1.08 29.58 -12.42
CA PHE A 314 -0.78 28.46 -11.53
C PHE A 314 0.67 27.96 -11.67
N PHE A 315 1.10 27.70 -12.91
CA PHE A 315 2.44 27.16 -13.20
C PHE A 315 3.54 28.10 -12.72
N GLN A 316 3.40 29.41 -12.94
CA GLN A 316 4.38 30.39 -12.51
C GLN A 316 4.47 30.50 -10.99
N ARG A 317 3.33 30.42 -10.28
CA ARG A 317 3.30 30.43 -8.81
C ARG A 317 3.98 29.19 -8.23
N MET A 318 3.65 28.01 -8.75
CA MET A 318 4.24 26.73 -8.32
C MET A 318 5.74 26.67 -8.64
N GLY A 319 6.18 27.14 -9.81
CA GLY A 319 7.59 27.20 -10.19
C GLY A 319 8.45 28.12 -9.31
N ARG A 320 7.81 29.11 -8.65
CA ARG A 320 8.43 30.10 -7.76
C ARG A 320 8.26 29.79 -6.26
N THR A 321 7.70 28.65 -5.88
CA THR A 321 7.46 28.31 -4.46
C THR A 321 8.48 27.34 -3.88
N HIS A 322 8.86 27.51 -2.62
CA HIS A 322 9.67 26.52 -1.92
C HIS A 322 8.85 25.28 -1.53
N PHE A 323 7.64 25.47 -1.00
CA PHE A 323 6.80 24.41 -0.45
C PHE A 323 5.45 24.32 -1.18
N CYS A 324 5.19 23.19 -1.81
CA CYS A 324 3.89 22.92 -2.44
C CYS A 324 2.99 22.20 -1.44
N LEU A 325 1.86 22.81 -1.05
CA LEU A 325 0.93 22.12 -0.15
C LEU A 325 0.15 21.06 -0.94
N VAL A 326 0.10 19.86 -0.37
CA VAL A 326 -0.54 18.67 -0.93
C VAL A 326 -1.64 18.23 0.04
N PRO A 327 -2.77 18.97 0.13
CA PRO A 327 -3.90 18.56 0.95
C PRO A 327 -4.62 17.35 0.35
N ARG A 328 -5.15 16.52 1.25
CA ARG A 328 -6.00 15.37 0.91
C ARG A 328 -7.05 15.73 -0.15
N GLY A 329 -7.13 14.93 -1.22
CA GLY A 329 -8.09 14.97 -2.33
C GLY A 329 -9.53 14.61 -1.97
N SER A 330 -10.28 14.17 -2.98
CA SER A 330 -11.52 13.39 -2.81
C SER A 330 -11.22 12.03 -2.17
N SER A 331 -10.05 11.46 -2.40
CA SER A 331 -9.47 10.32 -1.68
C SER A 331 -8.21 10.76 -0.92
N ALA A 332 -7.42 9.81 -0.39
CA ALA A 332 -6.22 10.14 0.38
C ALA A 332 -5.13 10.89 -0.41
N TRP A 333 -5.16 10.90 -1.73
CA TRP A 333 -4.09 11.45 -2.57
C TRP A 333 -4.57 12.68 -3.39
N THR A 334 -3.66 13.35 -4.09
CA THR A 334 -3.97 14.41 -5.07
C THR A 334 -2.84 14.53 -6.08
N ILE A 335 -3.16 14.97 -7.31
CA ILE A 335 -2.17 15.18 -8.37
C ILE A 335 -1.07 16.18 -8.01
N HIS A 336 -1.35 17.10 -7.09
CA HIS A 336 -0.38 18.08 -6.60
C HIS A 336 0.88 17.43 -6.02
N LEU A 337 0.77 16.21 -5.46
CA LEU A 337 1.93 15.47 -4.97
C LEU A 337 2.92 15.20 -6.10
N TYR A 338 2.42 14.68 -7.23
CA TYR A 338 3.26 14.27 -8.34
C TYR A 338 3.75 15.46 -9.16
N GLU A 339 2.93 16.50 -9.29
CA GLU A 339 3.32 17.76 -9.92
C GLU A 339 4.46 18.48 -9.19
N SER A 340 4.52 18.37 -7.86
CA SER A 340 5.54 19.03 -7.04
C SER A 340 6.96 18.67 -7.45
N PHE A 341 7.18 17.41 -7.87
CA PHE A 341 8.47 16.91 -8.35
C PHE A 341 8.96 17.67 -9.59
N PHE A 342 8.05 17.97 -10.52
CA PHE A 342 8.39 18.63 -11.78
C PHE A 342 8.46 20.16 -11.65
N PHE A 343 7.72 20.74 -10.70
CA PHE A 343 7.89 22.14 -10.31
C PHE A 343 9.13 22.40 -9.45
N GLY A 344 9.76 21.35 -8.91
CA GLY A 344 10.91 21.45 -8.02
C GLY A 344 10.58 22.12 -6.68
N CYS A 345 9.34 21.99 -6.21
CA CYS A 345 8.89 22.52 -4.92
C CYS A 345 8.67 21.36 -3.94
N ILE A 346 9.13 21.52 -2.70
CA ILE A 346 9.10 20.48 -1.68
C ILE A 346 7.64 20.19 -1.30
N PRO A 347 7.12 18.95 -1.48
CA PRO A 347 5.76 18.62 -1.12
C PRO A 347 5.56 18.63 0.39
N VAL A 348 4.55 19.37 0.84
CA VAL A 348 4.02 19.33 2.21
C VAL A 348 2.73 18.52 2.17
N ILE A 349 2.84 17.24 2.49
CA ILE A 349 1.78 16.24 2.44
C ILE A 349 0.85 16.43 3.64
N ILE A 350 -0.35 16.93 3.38
CA ILE A 350 -1.39 17.19 4.37
C ILE A 350 -2.54 16.21 4.14
N SER A 351 -2.24 14.94 4.36
CA SER A 351 -3.16 13.82 4.26
C SER A 351 -2.69 12.68 5.14
N ASP A 352 -3.39 12.40 6.23
CA ASP A 352 -2.85 11.49 7.26
C ASP A 352 -2.80 10.05 6.75
N PHE A 353 -3.76 9.68 5.90
CA PHE A 353 -3.93 8.33 5.37
C PHE A 353 -3.25 8.08 4.03
N LEU A 354 -2.53 9.07 3.49
CA LEU A 354 -1.74 8.89 2.29
C LEU A 354 -0.48 8.07 2.61
N ASP A 355 -0.41 6.89 2.00
CA ASP A 355 0.85 6.18 1.81
C ASP A 355 1.48 6.69 0.51
N VAL A 356 2.78 6.91 0.53
CA VAL A 356 3.49 7.57 -0.57
C VAL A 356 3.98 6.55 -1.59
N PRO A 357 4.00 6.87 -2.91
CA PRO A 357 4.48 5.94 -3.91
C PRO A 357 5.90 5.47 -3.67
N PHE A 358 6.15 4.20 -3.95
CA PHE A 358 7.49 3.60 -3.91
C PHE A 358 8.23 3.87 -2.60
N GLN A 359 7.54 3.75 -1.47
CA GLN A 359 8.05 4.05 -0.14
C GLN A 359 9.36 3.31 0.22
N ASN A 360 9.62 2.14 -0.38
CA ASN A 360 10.83 1.35 -0.18
C ASN A 360 11.98 1.72 -1.14
N VAL A 361 11.71 2.54 -2.16
CA VAL A 361 12.66 2.96 -3.19
C VAL A 361 13.08 4.42 -2.99
N ILE A 362 12.15 5.27 -2.53
CA ILE A 362 12.34 6.71 -2.39
C ILE A 362 12.44 7.09 -0.91
N ASP A 363 13.50 7.81 -0.54
CA ASP A 363 13.69 8.41 0.79
C ASP A 363 12.83 9.68 0.95
N TRP A 364 11.53 9.47 1.12
CA TRP A 364 10.54 10.54 1.25
C TRP A 364 10.86 11.57 2.36
N PRO A 365 11.27 11.19 3.59
CA PRO A 365 11.63 12.15 4.63
C PRO A 365 12.75 13.13 4.24
N ALA A 366 13.59 12.77 3.28
CA ALA A 366 14.66 13.64 2.79
C ALA A 366 14.20 14.64 1.71
N LEU A 367 13.02 14.47 1.13
CA LEU A 367 12.50 15.30 0.02
C LEU A 367 11.07 15.84 0.22
N SER A 368 10.37 15.46 1.29
CA SER A 368 9.02 15.93 1.61
C SER A 368 8.83 16.23 3.09
N ILE A 369 7.71 16.85 3.42
CA ILE A 369 7.25 17.09 4.78
C ILE A 369 5.85 16.47 4.89
N LYS A 370 5.58 15.66 5.92
CA LYS A 370 4.22 15.19 6.23
C LYS A 370 3.69 15.98 7.43
N TRP A 371 2.51 16.57 7.29
CA TRP A 371 1.89 17.42 8.31
C TRP A 371 0.45 16.97 8.60
N PRO A 372 0.03 16.89 9.88
CA PRO A 372 -1.30 16.43 10.25
C PRO A 372 -2.42 17.35 9.71
N GLU A 373 -3.48 16.77 9.14
CA GLU A 373 -4.62 17.53 8.59
C GLU A 373 -5.28 18.44 9.63
N ASP A 374 -5.28 18.02 10.90
CA ASP A 374 -5.93 18.71 12.00
C ASP A 374 -5.09 19.85 12.63
N GLN A 375 -3.81 19.98 12.26
CA GLN A 375 -2.87 20.99 12.73
C GLN A 375 -2.49 22.02 11.66
N VAL A 376 -3.20 22.06 10.53
CA VAL A 376 -2.98 23.11 9.53
C VAL A 376 -3.37 24.46 10.13
N GLY A 377 -2.40 25.39 10.19
CA GLY A 377 -2.56 26.72 10.76
C GLY A 377 -1.21 27.44 10.88
N LEU A 378 -1.12 28.45 11.74
CA LEU A 378 0.09 29.26 11.93
C LEU A 378 1.31 28.44 12.40
N GLU A 379 1.11 27.30 13.06
CA GLU A 379 2.19 26.39 13.46
C GLU A 379 2.92 25.79 12.24
N LEU A 380 2.17 25.40 11.21
CA LEU A 380 2.76 24.94 9.94
C LEU A 380 3.56 26.07 9.28
N LEU A 381 3.03 27.28 9.27
CA LEU A 381 3.73 28.45 8.72
C LEU A 381 5.06 28.70 9.45
N ALA A 382 5.04 28.71 10.79
CA ALA A 382 6.22 28.89 11.60
C ALA A 382 7.26 27.78 11.38
N TYR A 383 6.79 26.53 11.26
CA TYR A 383 7.63 25.38 10.96
C TYR A 383 8.32 25.53 9.60
N LEU A 384 7.58 25.85 8.53
CA LEU A 384 8.16 26.02 7.20
C LEU A 384 9.15 27.19 7.12
N ARG A 385 8.90 28.28 7.86
CA ARG A 385 9.84 29.42 7.98
C ARG A 385 11.13 29.09 8.73
N SER A 386 11.15 28.02 9.52
CA SER A 386 12.36 27.63 10.27
C SER A 386 13.44 26.97 9.40
N PHE A 387 13.11 26.59 8.16
CA PHE A 387 14.05 25.93 7.25
C PHE A 387 15.02 26.94 6.64
N SER A 388 16.32 26.63 6.70
CA SER A 388 17.34 27.42 6.00
C SER A 388 17.28 27.18 4.49
N LEU A 389 17.76 28.15 3.70
CA LEU A 389 17.82 28.04 2.24
C LEU A 389 18.71 26.87 1.79
N GLU A 390 19.77 26.56 2.53
CA GLU A 390 20.65 25.41 2.25
C GLU A 390 19.88 24.10 2.42
N ARG A 391 19.09 23.98 3.50
CA ARG A 391 18.27 22.78 3.73
C ARG A 391 17.20 22.64 2.65
N ILE A 392 16.55 23.73 2.27
CA ILE A 392 15.56 23.75 1.18
C ILE A 392 16.22 23.35 -0.15
N ALA A 393 17.40 23.87 -0.48
CA ALA A 393 18.13 23.51 -1.69
C ALA A 393 18.55 22.02 -1.69
N GLN A 394 18.91 21.47 -0.53
CA GLN A 394 19.20 20.04 -0.40
C GLN A 394 17.96 19.17 -0.65
N MET A 395 16.84 19.51 -0.03
CA MET A 395 15.58 18.78 -0.20
C MET A 395 15.06 18.86 -1.65
N LYS A 396 15.12 20.05 -2.27
CA LYS A 396 14.78 20.25 -3.69
C LYS A 396 15.62 19.37 -4.60
N ARG A 397 16.93 19.28 -4.38
CA ARG A 397 17.82 18.43 -5.20
C ARG A 397 17.41 16.97 -5.13
N ARG A 398 17.15 16.45 -3.92
CA ARG A 398 16.66 15.07 -3.72
C ARG A 398 15.30 14.83 -4.37
N LEU A 399 14.41 15.83 -4.32
CA LEU A 399 13.13 15.79 -5.01
C LEU A 399 13.32 15.66 -6.52
N GLU A 400 14.20 16.45 -7.12
CA GLU A 400 14.47 16.43 -8.56
C GLU A 400 15.15 15.12 -9.01
N GLU A 401 16.06 14.59 -8.20
CA GLU A 401 16.67 13.27 -8.44
C GLU A 401 15.63 12.15 -8.44
N ALA A 402 14.60 12.24 -7.58
CA ALA A 402 13.52 11.26 -7.51
C ALA A 402 12.39 11.48 -8.54
N ALA A 403 12.34 12.62 -9.23
CA ALA A 403 11.25 12.98 -10.15
C ALA A 403 11.07 11.98 -11.30
N CYS A 404 12.14 11.29 -11.70
CA CYS A 404 12.12 10.25 -12.71
C CYS A 404 11.15 9.10 -12.39
N PHE A 405 10.94 8.78 -11.11
CA PHE A 405 10.06 7.70 -10.70
C PHE A 405 8.59 8.08 -10.86
N PHE A 406 8.28 9.33 -11.19
CA PHE A 406 6.93 9.85 -11.43
C PHE A 406 6.68 10.13 -12.91
N ASP A 407 7.63 9.78 -13.79
CA ASP A 407 7.59 10.06 -15.22
C ASP A 407 7.40 8.74 -16.01
N PHE A 408 6.15 8.41 -16.35
CA PHE A 408 5.79 7.20 -17.13
C PHE A 408 6.29 7.23 -18.58
N HIS A 409 6.85 8.36 -19.03
CA HIS A 409 7.47 8.49 -20.33
C HIS A 409 8.89 7.91 -20.33
N ARG A 410 9.49 7.69 -19.14
CA ARG A 410 10.80 7.04 -18.98
C ARG A 410 10.70 5.52 -18.93
N GLY A 411 11.71 4.84 -19.45
CA GLY A 411 11.92 3.39 -19.27
C GLY A 411 11.38 2.50 -20.38
N TRP A 412 10.85 3.07 -21.46
CA TRP A 412 10.58 2.38 -22.72
C TRP A 412 11.95 2.05 -23.39
N GLY A 413 12.18 0.78 -23.76
CA GLY A 413 13.45 0.23 -24.30
C GLY A 413 13.55 0.35 -25.83
N ARG A 414 14.67 0.25 -26.58
CA ARG A 414 15.99 -0.46 -26.61
C ARG A 414 16.11 -1.72 -27.49
N ARG A 415 15.06 -2.17 -28.20
CA ARG A 415 15.23 -3.17 -29.28
C ARG A 415 14.53 -2.78 -30.57
N GLY A 416 15.35 -2.51 -31.59
CA GLY A 416 14.92 -2.53 -32.98
C GLY A 416 14.51 -3.94 -33.39
N ARG A 417 13.37 -4.08 -34.06
CA ARG A 417 13.05 -5.27 -34.84
C ARG A 417 13.60 -5.10 -36.24
N LYS A 418 14.48 -6.02 -36.64
CA LYS A 418 14.71 -6.36 -38.05
C LYS A 418 13.37 -6.71 -38.71
N GLY A 419 13.00 -5.96 -39.75
CA GLY A 419 11.93 -6.36 -40.65
C GLY A 419 12.46 -7.32 -41.73
N GLU A 420 11.64 -8.30 -42.12
CA GLU A 420 11.80 -9.04 -43.38
C GLU A 420 11.37 -8.21 -44.61
N HIS A 421 10.79 -7.01 -44.41
CA HIS A 421 10.39 -6.09 -45.49
C HIS A 421 10.76 -4.60 -45.29
N GLY A 422 11.76 -4.30 -44.46
CA GLY A 422 12.69 -3.19 -44.72
C GLY A 422 12.23 -1.75 -44.98
N GLU A 423 11.04 -1.27 -44.57
CA GLU A 423 10.72 0.17 -44.67
C GLU A 423 9.91 0.70 -43.47
N TRP A 424 10.56 1.56 -42.68
CA TRP A 424 9.93 2.63 -41.88
C TRP A 424 10.78 3.89 -42.01
N MET A 425 10.26 4.91 -42.69
CA MET A 425 10.96 6.19 -42.93
C MET A 425 11.06 6.99 -41.63
N GLY A 426 12.26 6.95 -41.04
CA GLY A 426 12.57 7.52 -39.74
C GLY A 426 13.07 8.95 -39.82
N TRP A 427 12.24 9.90 -39.41
CA TRP A 427 12.66 11.14 -38.73
C TRP A 427 11.73 11.48 -37.55
N ALA A 428 10.42 11.18 -37.67
CA ALA A 428 9.44 11.43 -36.60
C ALA A 428 9.53 10.44 -35.43
N VAL A 429 9.85 9.17 -35.70
CA VAL A 429 10.17 8.19 -34.63
C VAL A 429 11.41 8.61 -33.85
N ASN A 430 12.31 9.41 -34.46
CA ASN A 430 13.57 9.84 -33.84
C ASN A 430 13.40 11.08 -32.95
N GLN A 431 12.42 11.96 -33.21
CA GLN A 431 12.06 13.02 -32.25
C GLN A 431 11.30 12.46 -31.04
N VAL A 432 10.46 11.43 -31.25
CA VAL A 432 9.75 10.73 -30.16
C VAL A 432 10.72 9.88 -29.33
N ALA A 433 11.69 9.22 -29.97
CA ALA A 433 12.74 8.50 -29.25
C ALA A 433 13.49 9.44 -28.30
N LEU A 434 13.91 10.63 -28.74
CA LEU A 434 14.84 11.43 -27.94
C LEU A 434 14.19 12.29 -26.85
N GLY A 435 12.86 12.34 -26.79
CA GLY A 435 12.15 13.22 -25.86
C GLY A 435 12.25 14.69 -26.26
N GLU A 436 11.17 15.44 -26.11
CA GLU A 436 11.11 16.86 -26.51
C GLU A 436 11.82 17.80 -25.55
N ASP A 437 12.45 17.26 -24.51
CA ASP A 437 13.29 18.00 -23.59
C ASP A 437 14.73 18.17 -24.09
N CYS A 438 15.02 17.70 -25.31
CA CYS A 438 16.30 17.79 -25.99
C CYS A 438 16.34 18.87 -27.08
N GLU A 439 16.86 20.04 -26.71
CA GLU A 439 17.13 21.14 -27.62
C GLU A 439 18.21 20.73 -28.63
N TYR A 440 17.93 20.86 -29.93
CA TYR A 440 18.96 20.79 -30.97
C TYR A 440 19.90 21.99 -30.81
N LEU A 441 21.20 21.73 -30.77
CA LEU A 441 22.21 22.79 -30.68
C LEU A 441 22.77 23.11 -32.06
N GLN A 442 23.42 22.14 -32.68
CA GLN A 442 24.08 22.25 -33.98
C GLN A 442 24.53 20.87 -34.47
N HIS A 443 25.02 20.78 -35.70
CA HIS A 443 25.78 19.61 -36.14
C HIS A 443 27.18 19.62 -35.55
N GLY A 444 27.69 18.46 -35.16
CA GLY A 444 29.04 18.28 -34.64
C GLY A 444 30.00 17.75 -35.71
N ASP A 445 31.29 17.83 -35.41
CA ASP A 445 32.34 17.28 -36.26
C ASP A 445 32.56 15.79 -35.92
N GLY A 446 32.62 14.92 -36.93
CA GLY A 446 33.06 13.54 -36.71
C GLY A 446 32.43 12.53 -37.67
N ARG A 447 33.21 11.50 -38.00
CA ARG A 447 32.77 10.36 -38.83
C ARG A 447 32.42 9.13 -37.99
N SER A 448 32.45 9.28 -36.67
CA SER A 448 32.08 8.25 -35.70
C SER A 448 31.36 8.85 -34.50
N ALA A 449 30.57 8.04 -33.78
CA ALA A 449 29.87 8.49 -32.58
C ALA A 449 30.82 9.02 -31.49
N GLU A 450 32.02 8.46 -31.37
CA GLU A 450 33.02 8.90 -30.40
C GLU A 450 33.63 10.27 -30.78
N GLU A 451 33.80 10.55 -32.07
CA GLU A 451 34.20 11.88 -32.53
C GLU A 451 33.08 12.90 -32.33
N CYS A 452 31.84 12.52 -32.67
CA CYS A 452 30.65 13.33 -32.43
C CYS A 452 30.50 13.69 -30.93
N ARG A 453 30.75 12.71 -30.05
CA ARG A 453 30.83 12.91 -28.59
C ARG A 453 31.92 13.89 -28.20
N ARG A 454 33.15 13.74 -28.73
CA ARG A 454 34.23 14.70 -28.46
C ARG A 454 33.86 16.10 -28.95
N SER A 455 33.15 16.20 -30.07
CA SER A 455 32.61 17.46 -30.59
C SER A 455 31.63 18.11 -29.61
N CYS A 456 30.70 17.35 -29.04
CA CYS A 456 29.78 17.81 -27.99
C CYS A 456 30.52 18.40 -26.79
N ILE A 457 31.47 17.64 -26.24
CA ILE A 457 32.23 18.04 -25.04
C ILE A 457 33.09 19.29 -25.31
N ARG A 458 33.65 19.41 -26.52
CA ARG A 458 34.55 20.51 -26.90
C ARG A 458 33.83 21.77 -27.35
N GLN A 459 32.80 21.64 -28.19
CA GLN A 459 32.22 22.77 -28.92
C GLN A 459 31.13 23.50 -28.14
N HIS A 460 30.39 22.83 -27.25
CA HIS A 460 29.25 23.46 -26.61
C HIS A 460 29.06 23.04 -25.14
N PRO A 461 29.18 23.97 -24.15
CA PRO A 461 29.15 23.62 -22.73
C PRO A 461 27.79 23.12 -22.22
N ARG A 462 26.70 23.40 -22.94
CA ARG A 462 25.37 22.83 -22.64
C ARG A 462 25.11 21.48 -23.33
N CYS A 463 26.01 21.02 -24.21
CA CYS A 463 25.82 19.76 -24.90
C CYS A 463 26.04 18.60 -23.92
N ASN A 464 25.01 17.77 -23.77
CA ASN A 464 25.06 16.59 -22.89
C ASN A 464 24.55 15.33 -23.57
N THR A 465 24.12 15.43 -24.83
CA THR A 465 23.61 14.33 -25.65
C THR A 465 24.07 14.52 -27.10
N VAL A 466 24.41 13.44 -27.80
CA VAL A 466 24.68 13.41 -29.24
C VAL A 466 23.91 12.29 -29.92
N ASN A 467 23.52 12.55 -31.15
CA ASN A 467 22.93 11.59 -32.06
C ASN A 467 23.83 11.45 -33.26
N PHE A 468 24.26 10.24 -33.56
CA PHE A 468 25.14 9.96 -34.67
C PHE A 468 24.54 8.90 -35.59
N HIS A 469 24.31 9.21 -36.85
CA HIS A 469 23.86 8.25 -37.85
C HIS A 469 25.01 7.82 -38.74
N LEU A 470 25.16 6.50 -38.95
CA LEU A 470 26.10 5.98 -39.93
C LEU A 470 25.47 6.07 -41.33
N GLY A 471 25.91 7.03 -42.16
CA GLY A 471 25.42 7.13 -43.53
C GLY A 471 25.80 5.93 -44.41
N SER A 472 25.10 5.78 -45.53
CA SER A 472 25.32 4.70 -46.51
C SER A 472 26.62 4.82 -47.31
N ALA A 473 27.28 5.98 -47.30
CA ALA A 473 28.60 6.22 -47.90
C ALA A 473 29.68 6.39 -46.82
N ALA A 474 30.91 5.95 -47.12
CA ALA A 474 32.05 5.92 -46.19
C ALA A 474 32.46 7.28 -45.59
N ASP A 475 31.90 8.39 -46.11
CA ASP A 475 32.22 9.76 -45.72
C ASP A 475 31.01 10.58 -45.21
N SER A 476 29.80 10.03 -45.07
CA SER A 476 28.57 10.81 -44.79
C SER A 476 27.86 10.44 -43.47
N GLY A 477 28.56 10.47 -42.34
CA GLY A 477 27.93 10.34 -41.02
C GLY A 477 27.22 11.64 -40.60
N ASP A 478 26.00 11.54 -40.08
CA ASP A 478 25.25 12.70 -39.56
C ASP A 478 25.44 12.81 -38.05
N CYS A 479 26.05 13.90 -37.57
CA CYS A 479 26.36 14.14 -36.17
C CYS A 479 25.57 15.34 -35.66
N VAL A 480 24.65 15.10 -34.73
CA VAL A 480 23.77 16.12 -34.16
C VAL A 480 24.03 16.27 -32.66
N LEU A 481 24.36 17.48 -32.24
CA LEU A 481 24.62 17.85 -30.84
C LEU A 481 23.34 18.37 -30.18
N ARG A 482 23.06 17.93 -28.95
CA ARG A 482 21.84 18.29 -28.22
C ARG A 482 22.09 18.64 -26.75
N SER A 483 21.20 19.47 -26.22
CA SER A 483 21.10 19.83 -24.80
C SER A 483 19.77 19.31 -24.25
N CYS A 484 19.82 18.20 -23.55
CA CYS A 484 18.66 17.58 -22.91
C CYS A 484 18.52 18.02 -21.47
N ARG A 485 17.31 18.36 -21.03
CA ARG A 485 17.06 18.59 -19.59
C ARG A 485 17.26 17.30 -18.80
N ASP A 486 16.97 16.18 -19.43
CA ASP A 486 17.06 14.86 -18.87
C ASP A 486 17.88 13.94 -19.79
N PRO A 487 19.22 13.93 -19.67
CA PRO A 487 20.07 13.16 -20.58
C PRO A 487 19.85 11.64 -20.48
N ALA A 488 19.19 11.16 -19.42
CA ALA A 488 18.88 9.76 -19.22
C ALA A 488 17.80 9.26 -20.17
N GLN A 489 16.81 10.09 -20.48
CA GLN A 489 15.69 9.72 -21.33
C GLN A 489 16.13 9.36 -22.77
N PRO A 490 16.90 10.21 -23.49
CA PRO A 490 17.44 9.88 -24.81
C PRO A 490 18.30 8.61 -24.85
N ALA A 491 19.05 8.34 -23.78
CA ALA A 491 19.91 7.15 -23.71
C ALA A 491 19.10 5.86 -23.64
N LEU A 492 17.92 5.90 -23.03
CA LEU A 492 17.05 4.74 -22.86
C LEU A 492 16.29 4.37 -24.14
N THR A 493 16.14 5.32 -25.05
CA THR A 493 15.24 5.25 -26.21
C THR A 493 15.95 5.20 -27.57
N GLY A 494 17.30 5.17 -27.60
CA GLY A 494 18.11 5.30 -28.83
C GLY A 494 18.05 4.13 -29.84
N GLY A 495 16.86 3.76 -30.31
CA GLY A 495 16.60 2.53 -31.06
C GLY A 495 16.24 2.68 -32.54
N ALA A 496 16.47 3.83 -33.17
CA ALA A 496 16.29 3.93 -34.62
C ALA A 496 17.45 3.22 -35.33
N ASP A 497 17.14 2.25 -36.20
CA ASP A 497 18.15 1.50 -36.96
C ASP A 497 19.12 2.48 -37.64
N GLY A 498 20.40 2.43 -37.23
CA GLY A 498 21.47 3.28 -37.77
C GLY A 498 21.88 4.49 -36.91
N TRP A 499 21.06 4.91 -35.93
CA TRP A 499 21.39 6.02 -35.02
C TRP A 499 22.00 5.53 -33.70
N GLN A 500 23.16 6.07 -33.35
CA GLN A 500 23.84 5.87 -32.07
C GLN A 500 23.62 7.11 -31.19
N VAL A 501 23.08 6.90 -29.99
CA VAL A 501 22.85 7.99 -29.02
C VAL A 501 23.87 7.88 -27.90
N TRP A 502 24.59 8.96 -27.61
CA TRP A 502 25.42 9.07 -26.42
C TRP A 502 24.95 10.25 -25.56
N SER A 503 24.93 10.08 -24.25
CA SER A 503 24.65 11.17 -23.32
C SER A 503 25.36 10.97 -21.98
N VAL A 504 25.44 12.04 -21.19
CA VAL A 504 26.03 12.00 -19.84
C VAL A 504 24.99 11.47 -18.86
N VAL A 505 25.00 10.15 -18.64
CA VAL A 505 24.06 9.45 -17.76
C VAL A 505 24.84 8.62 -16.75
N ASN A 506 24.47 8.71 -15.47
CA ASN A 506 24.99 7.83 -14.43
C ASN A 506 24.13 6.56 -14.27
N GLU A 507 24.64 5.52 -13.61
CA GLU A 507 23.91 4.26 -13.42
C GLU A 507 22.57 4.45 -12.72
N THR A 508 22.51 5.34 -11.73
CA THR A 508 21.27 5.64 -10.99
C THR A 508 20.18 6.22 -11.90
N GLN A 509 20.56 7.02 -12.91
CA GLN A 509 19.64 7.64 -13.87
C GLN A 509 19.11 6.65 -14.91
N LEU A 510 19.90 5.63 -15.29
CA LEU A 510 19.45 4.57 -16.21
C LEU A 510 18.34 3.71 -15.60
N HIS A 511 18.38 3.49 -14.29
CA HIS A 511 17.39 2.70 -13.54
C HIS A 511 16.26 3.56 -12.94
N CYS A 512 16.15 4.80 -13.39
CA CYS A 512 15.26 5.82 -12.82
C CYS A 512 13.97 5.91 -13.65
N SER A 513 13.00 5.03 -13.40
CA SER A 513 11.67 5.06 -14.03
C SER A 513 10.59 4.42 -13.15
N PRO A 514 9.29 4.75 -13.35
CA PRO A 514 8.21 4.09 -12.62
C PRO A 514 8.18 2.59 -12.90
N TYR A 515 8.44 2.16 -14.14
CA TYR A 515 8.47 0.75 -14.50
C TYR A 515 9.57 0.00 -13.75
N HIS A 516 10.80 0.54 -13.71
CA HIS A 516 11.90 -0.07 -12.96
C HIS A 516 11.54 -0.23 -11.47
N ALA A 517 10.98 0.82 -10.85
CA ALA A 517 10.55 0.76 -9.45
C ALA A 517 9.41 -0.25 -9.21
N ILE A 518 8.46 -0.37 -10.14
CA ILE A 518 7.39 -1.38 -10.09
C ILE A 518 7.98 -2.79 -10.15
N PHE A 519 8.80 -3.09 -11.16
CA PHE A 519 9.36 -4.43 -11.35
C PHE A 519 10.33 -4.83 -10.23
N SER A 520 11.14 -3.90 -9.74
CA SER A 520 12.03 -4.14 -8.60
C SER A 520 11.24 -4.56 -7.35
N GLN A 521 10.16 -3.84 -7.04
CA GLN A 521 9.30 -4.19 -5.91
C GLN A 521 8.52 -5.48 -6.14
N LEU A 522 7.97 -5.70 -7.34
CA LEU A 522 7.32 -6.98 -7.68
C LEU A 522 8.29 -8.15 -7.49
N GLN A 523 9.54 -8.01 -7.92
CA GLN A 523 10.57 -9.04 -7.78
C GLN A 523 10.87 -9.34 -6.31
N GLU A 524 10.94 -8.31 -5.47
CA GLU A 524 11.08 -8.47 -4.02
C GLU A 524 9.88 -9.21 -3.40
N ARG A 525 8.64 -8.86 -3.79
CA ARG A 525 7.43 -9.53 -3.30
C ARG A 525 7.34 -10.98 -3.72
N VAL A 526 7.88 -11.34 -4.89
CA VAL A 526 7.97 -12.73 -5.35
C VAL A 526 9.06 -13.50 -4.60
N ARG A 527 10.26 -12.91 -4.44
CA ARG A 527 11.40 -13.57 -3.77
C ARG A 527 11.16 -13.83 -2.28
N ASN A 528 10.53 -12.89 -1.58
CA ASN A 528 10.27 -12.98 -0.14
C ASN A 528 9.06 -13.87 0.21
N ARG A 529 8.43 -14.52 -0.78
CA ARG A 529 7.37 -15.50 -0.56
C ARG A 529 7.93 -16.91 -0.70
N PRO A 530 7.69 -17.82 0.26
CA PRO A 530 8.21 -19.18 0.17
C PRO A 530 7.74 -19.86 -1.12
N SER A 531 8.70 -20.28 -1.93
CA SER A 531 8.48 -20.87 -3.23
C SER A 531 7.82 -22.25 -3.09
N GLN A 532 6.49 -22.31 -3.17
CA GLN A 532 5.84 -23.53 -3.62
C GLN A 532 6.13 -23.68 -5.12
N HIS A 533 7.16 -24.43 -5.48
CA HIS A 533 7.41 -24.88 -6.85
C HIS A 533 7.55 -26.39 -6.84
N GLY A 534 6.50 -27.05 -7.30
CA GLY A 534 6.47 -28.47 -7.63
C GLY A 534 5.51 -28.66 -8.79
N ARG A 535 6.03 -28.56 -10.02
CA ARG A 535 5.33 -28.84 -11.27
C ARG A 535 4.58 -30.18 -11.18
N ARG A 536 3.25 -30.15 -11.27
CA ARG A 536 2.47 -31.26 -11.84
C ARG A 536 1.34 -30.67 -12.69
N THR A 537 1.55 -30.80 -14.00
CA THR A 537 0.59 -30.59 -15.08
C THR A 537 -0.72 -31.31 -14.79
N TRP A 538 -1.83 -30.57 -14.70
CA TRP A 538 -3.17 -31.14 -14.66
C TRP A 538 -3.70 -31.27 -16.08
N LEU A 539 -3.65 -32.48 -16.64
CA LEU A 539 -4.44 -32.86 -17.80
C LEU A 539 -5.92 -32.79 -17.42
N LEU A 540 -6.67 -31.92 -18.10
CA LEU A 540 -8.13 -31.87 -18.05
C LEU A 540 -8.71 -33.22 -18.49
N ARG A 541 -9.48 -33.89 -17.63
CA ARG A 541 -10.49 -34.87 -18.04
C ARG A 541 -11.87 -34.21 -17.91
N PRO A 542 -12.73 -34.26 -18.94
CA PRO A 542 -14.11 -33.84 -18.83
C PRO A 542 -14.90 -34.94 -18.12
N LEU A 543 -15.57 -34.61 -17.02
CA LEU A 543 -16.62 -35.45 -16.45
C LEU A 543 -17.96 -34.83 -16.84
N MET A 544 -18.51 -35.34 -17.95
CA MET A 544 -19.94 -35.55 -18.02
C MET A 544 -20.28 -36.63 -16.98
N ASP A 545 -21.11 -36.31 -15.99
CA ASP A 545 -22.37 -37.03 -15.82
C ASP A 545 -23.34 -36.22 -14.96
N SER A 546 -24.56 -36.30 -15.44
CA SER A 546 -25.83 -35.81 -14.94
C SER A 546 -26.24 -36.39 -13.59
N SER A 547 -26.76 -35.53 -12.72
CA SER A 547 -27.98 -35.73 -11.90
C SER A 547 -27.88 -34.89 -10.64
N LEU A 548 -28.79 -33.91 -10.50
CA LEU A 548 -29.55 -33.57 -9.29
C LEU A 548 -30.39 -32.30 -9.55
N PRO A 549 -31.59 -32.18 -8.95
CA PRO A 549 -32.74 -31.53 -9.59
C PRO A 549 -32.86 -30.02 -9.33
N VAL A 550 -33.46 -29.37 -10.32
CA VAL A 550 -33.95 -27.99 -10.33
C VAL A 550 -35.11 -27.83 -9.34
N ILE A 551 -35.01 -26.88 -8.41
CA ILE A 551 -36.18 -26.25 -7.77
C ILE A 551 -36.05 -24.74 -7.95
N ALA A 552 -36.86 -24.21 -8.87
CA ALA A 552 -37.07 -22.79 -9.08
C ALA A 552 -37.90 -22.19 -7.93
N ARG A 553 -37.52 -21.02 -7.42
CA ARG A 553 -38.47 -20.08 -6.79
C ARG A 553 -38.20 -18.66 -7.27
N GLY A 554 -39.25 -18.08 -7.84
CA GLY A 554 -39.23 -16.84 -8.58
C GLY A 554 -39.12 -15.59 -7.73
N TYR A 555 -38.68 -14.55 -8.43
CA TYR A 555 -38.81 -13.14 -8.09
C TYR A 555 -40.26 -12.75 -7.83
N ASN A 556 -40.49 -11.90 -6.83
CA ASN A 556 -41.37 -10.75 -7.04
C ASN A 556 -41.02 -9.57 -6.11
N ARG A 557 -41.10 -8.39 -6.73
CA ARG A 557 -40.86 -7.03 -6.22
C ARG A 557 -41.83 -6.65 -5.10
N ALA A 558 -41.37 -5.79 -4.18
CA ALA A 558 -42.25 -4.78 -3.57
C ALA A 558 -41.43 -3.51 -3.24
N ARG A 559 -41.95 -2.37 -3.69
CA ARG A 559 -41.40 -1.01 -3.51
C ARG A 559 -42.49 -0.16 -2.85
N SER A 560 -42.12 0.60 -1.81
CA SER A 560 -42.84 1.73 -1.18
C SER A 560 -44.19 1.41 -0.49
N VAL A 561 -44.70 2.13 0.52
CA VAL A 561 -44.54 3.52 0.97
C VAL A 561 -44.94 3.63 2.48
N ASN A 562 -44.39 4.65 3.14
CA ASN A 562 -44.92 5.45 4.26
C ASN A 562 -44.95 4.91 5.70
N GLY A 563 -44.45 5.77 6.60
CA GLY A 563 -44.33 5.54 8.04
C GLY A 563 -45.58 5.92 8.83
N PHE A 564 -45.51 5.77 10.15
CA PHE A 564 -45.88 6.80 11.13
C PHE A 564 -45.43 6.36 12.54
N SER A 565 -45.35 7.36 13.40
CA SER A 565 -44.64 7.44 14.67
C SER A 565 -45.35 6.79 15.87
N ASP A 566 -44.58 6.73 16.95
CA ASP A 566 -44.94 7.01 18.36
C ASP A 566 -44.93 5.90 19.43
N HIS A 567 -44.35 6.34 20.54
CA HIS A 567 -44.03 5.76 21.83
C HIS A 567 -45.19 4.94 22.48
N VAL A 568 -44.97 4.04 23.45
CA VAL A 568 -44.80 4.36 24.89
C VAL A 568 -44.84 3.02 25.70
N HIS A 569 -43.98 2.92 26.74
CA HIS A 569 -44.07 2.12 27.98
C HIS A 569 -43.55 0.67 28.13
N LYS A 570 -42.62 0.54 29.10
CA LYS A 570 -42.26 -0.66 29.87
C LYS A 570 -43.38 -1.05 30.86
N PRO A 571 -43.38 -2.30 31.35
CA PRO A 571 -43.55 -2.49 32.79
C PRO A 571 -42.44 -3.33 33.44
N LYS A 572 -42.23 -3.02 34.72
CA LYS A 572 -41.36 -3.67 35.69
C LYS A 572 -42.04 -4.91 36.31
N ARG A 573 -41.16 -5.75 36.88
CA ARG A 573 -41.35 -6.93 37.75
C ARG A 573 -42.47 -6.81 38.79
N ASP A 574 -43.09 -7.95 39.08
CA ASP A 574 -43.63 -8.27 40.40
C ASP A 574 -42.88 -9.48 40.99
N PRO A 575 -42.42 -9.45 42.26
CA PRO A 575 -41.66 -10.49 42.92
C PRO A 575 -42.52 -11.29 43.90
N ARG A 576 -42.43 -12.63 43.87
CA ARG A 576 -42.57 -13.58 45.00
C ARG A 576 -42.96 -14.96 44.47
N VAL A 577 -41.95 -15.78 44.18
CA VAL A 577 -41.93 -17.17 44.67
C VAL A 577 -40.52 -17.41 45.13
N SER A 578 -40.39 -17.49 46.45
CA SER A 578 -39.14 -17.76 47.14
C SER A 578 -39.13 -19.22 47.53
N ARG A 579 -37.92 -19.78 47.51
CA ARG A 579 -37.43 -20.91 48.31
C ARG A 579 -37.61 -22.33 47.77
N GLU A 580 -36.43 -22.95 47.77
CA GLU A 580 -36.10 -24.30 48.24
C GLU A 580 -35.71 -25.36 47.22
N PHE A 581 -34.72 -26.14 47.67
CA PHE A 581 -34.05 -27.30 47.08
C PHE A 581 -32.99 -27.01 46.01
N GLY A 582 -31.72 -27.38 46.17
CA GLY A 582 -31.17 -28.48 46.96
C GLY A 582 -30.67 -29.56 45.99
N TYR A 583 -29.39 -29.88 46.08
CA TYR A 583 -28.65 -30.89 45.33
C TYR A 583 -29.47 -32.12 44.88
N LEU A 584 -29.39 -32.45 43.59
CA LEU A 584 -29.50 -33.83 43.11
C LEU A 584 -28.50 -34.06 41.96
N GLU A 585 -27.87 -35.21 42.06
CA GLU A 585 -26.71 -35.68 41.34
C GLU A 585 -26.99 -36.06 39.88
N ALA A 586 -25.89 -36.24 39.16
CA ALA A 586 -25.84 -36.76 37.82
C ALA A 586 -26.57 -38.11 37.69
N ALA A 587 -27.43 -38.21 36.67
CA ALA A 587 -27.78 -39.47 36.03
C ALA A 587 -28.04 -39.21 34.53
N ASP A 588 -27.19 -39.84 33.72
CA ASP A 588 -27.32 -40.20 32.30
C ASP A 588 -28.25 -39.37 31.39
N GLU A 589 -27.64 -38.54 30.53
CA GLU A 589 -28.14 -38.36 29.17
C GLU A 589 -27.15 -38.95 28.18
N MET A 590 -27.56 -40.13 27.71
CA MET A 590 -27.11 -40.97 26.62
C MET A 590 -26.14 -40.33 25.60
N ALA A 591 -25.05 -41.09 25.42
CA ALA A 591 -24.02 -40.94 24.40
C ALA A 591 -24.58 -40.55 23.03
N LYS A 592 -24.14 -39.40 22.52
CA LYS A 592 -24.05 -39.19 21.07
C LYS A 592 -22.98 -40.15 20.55
N PRO A 593 -23.24 -40.92 19.47
CA PRO A 593 -22.25 -41.84 18.94
C PRO A 593 -21.04 -41.03 18.50
N ASP A 594 -19.86 -41.51 18.87
CA ASP A 594 -18.57 -40.94 18.49
C ASP A 594 -18.58 -40.66 16.98
N PRO A 595 -18.62 -39.38 16.54
CA PRO A 595 -18.74 -39.04 15.13
C PRO A 595 -17.50 -39.45 14.32
N TYR A 596 -16.47 -39.97 14.98
CA TYR A 596 -15.23 -40.44 14.37
C TYR A 596 -14.98 -41.94 14.57
N LEU A 597 -15.85 -42.69 15.27
CA LEU A 597 -15.72 -44.15 15.50
C LEU A 597 -14.32 -44.56 16.04
N MET A 598 -13.85 -43.91 17.10
CA MET A 598 -12.49 -44.05 17.65
C MET A 598 -12.44 -44.74 19.03
N ALA A 599 -13.56 -45.24 19.55
CA ALA A 599 -13.61 -45.94 20.84
C ALA A 599 -12.61 -47.12 20.93
N ASP A 600 -12.24 -47.71 19.78
CA ASP A 600 -11.42 -48.92 19.66
C ASP A 600 -10.05 -48.70 19.00
N ALA A 601 -9.58 -47.46 18.84
CA ALA A 601 -8.30 -47.17 18.17
C ALA A 601 -7.08 -47.70 18.96
N ALA A 602 -6.54 -48.84 18.52
CA ALA A 602 -5.51 -49.65 19.21
C ALA A 602 -4.16 -48.94 19.49
N TYR A 603 -3.87 -47.79 18.86
CA TYR A 603 -2.59 -47.07 19.02
C TYR A 603 -2.61 -46.03 20.16
N ILE A 604 -3.76 -45.76 20.79
CA ILE A 604 -3.85 -44.87 21.96
C ILE A 604 -3.58 -45.71 23.21
N GLN A 605 -2.31 -45.87 23.59
CA GLN A 605 -2.00 -46.48 24.89
C GLN A 605 -2.57 -45.62 26.03
N LYS A 606 -3.53 -46.18 26.76
CA LYS A 606 -4.26 -45.57 27.87
C LYS A 606 -3.39 -45.50 29.14
N ASP A 607 -2.35 -44.67 29.16
CA ASP A 607 -1.84 -44.19 30.45
C ASP A 607 -2.89 -43.21 31.01
N THR A 608 -3.77 -43.71 31.87
CA THR A 608 -4.89 -42.98 32.48
C THR A 608 -4.45 -42.11 33.66
N ARG A 609 -3.17 -42.18 34.06
CA ARG A 609 -2.69 -41.48 35.25
C ARG A 609 -2.62 -39.97 35.00
N TRP A 610 -3.44 -39.22 35.72
CA TRP A 610 -3.35 -37.76 35.79
C TRP A 610 -2.17 -37.36 36.70
N ARG A 611 -0.96 -37.31 36.11
CA ARG A 611 0.30 -37.09 36.86
C ARG A 611 0.55 -35.63 37.23
N ASN A 612 0.20 -34.68 36.36
CA ASN A 612 0.48 -33.26 36.56
C ASN A 612 -0.77 -32.49 37.02
N LYS A 613 -1.18 -32.63 38.28
CA LYS A 613 -2.43 -32.04 38.81
C LYS A 613 -2.35 -30.52 39.01
N GLN A 614 -2.34 -29.76 37.92
CA GLN A 614 -2.41 -28.29 37.95
C GLN A 614 -3.87 -27.82 37.99
N ARG A 615 -4.14 -26.79 38.80
CA ARG A 615 -5.43 -26.10 38.93
C ARG A 615 -5.16 -24.61 39.11
N THR A 616 -5.64 -23.82 38.17
CA THR A 616 -5.28 -22.40 38.07
C THR A 616 -6.47 -21.52 38.41
N LEU A 617 -6.37 -20.67 39.43
CA LEU A 617 -7.40 -19.68 39.74
C LEU A 617 -7.26 -18.46 38.80
N VAL A 618 -8.30 -18.13 38.02
CA VAL A 618 -8.27 -17.03 37.03
C VAL A 618 -9.39 -16.02 37.28
N PHE A 619 -9.03 -14.81 37.72
CA PHE A 619 -9.99 -13.77 38.11
C PHE A 619 -9.43 -12.35 37.99
N CYS A 620 -10.32 -11.35 38.12
CA CYS A 620 -9.99 -9.94 37.98
C CYS A 620 -10.32 -9.15 39.24
N SER A 621 -9.65 -8.02 39.45
CA SER A 621 -10.05 -7.03 40.43
C SER A 621 -11.32 -6.27 40.00
N ARG A 622 -11.99 -5.61 40.94
CA ARG A 622 -13.00 -4.59 40.63
C ARG A 622 -12.40 -3.48 39.74
N GLY A 623 -13.23 -2.83 38.93
CA GLY A 623 -12.81 -1.76 38.01
C GLY A 623 -12.16 -2.23 36.70
N VAL A 624 -12.28 -3.53 36.36
CA VAL A 624 -11.88 -4.09 35.07
C VAL A 624 -12.80 -3.62 33.93
N THR A 625 -12.21 -3.13 32.84
CA THR A 625 -12.93 -2.67 31.63
C THR A 625 -13.54 -3.85 30.86
N ALA A 626 -14.34 -3.56 29.82
CA ALA A 626 -14.87 -4.61 28.95
C ALA A 626 -13.74 -5.40 28.27
N ARG A 627 -12.79 -4.71 27.64
CA ARG A 627 -11.63 -5.34 26.96
C ARG A 627 -10.83 -6.27 27.88
N PHE A 628 -10.52 -5.86 29.11
CA PHE A 628 -9.76 -6.70 30.05
C PHE A 628 -10.55 -7.89 30.56
N ARG A 629 -11.89 -7.78 30.62
CA ARG A 629 -12.77 -8.89 30.97
C ARG A 629 -12.79 -9.94 29.87
N HIS A 630 -12.92 -9.51 28.61
CA HIS A 630 -12.81 -10.41 27.46
C HIS A 630 -11.47 -11.15 27.44
N LEU A 631 -10.34 -10.46 27.67
CA LEU A 631 -9.03 -11.13 27.79
C LEU A 631 -9.01 -12.21 28.89
N CYS A 632 -9.58 -11.91 30.07
CA CYS A 632 -9.66 -12.89 31.16
C CYS A 632 -10.56 -14.08 30.79
N ASP A 633 -11.68 -13.83 30.13
CA ASP A 633 -12.59 -14.89 29.65
C ASP A 633 -11.95 -15.72 28.53
N ASP A 634 -11.12 -15.12 27.68
CA ASP A 634 -10.34 -15.82 26.66
C ASP A 634 -9.32 -16.76 27.31
N LEU A 635 -8.57 -16.30 28.33
CA LEU A 635 -7.67 -17.18 29.09
C LEU A 635 -8.41 -18.30 29.83
N ARG A 636 -9.61 -18.05 30.34
CA ARG A 636 -10.44 -19.11 30.97
C ARG A 636 -10.81 -20.19 29.96
N LYS A 637 -11.20 -19.81 28.74
CA LYS A 637 -11.51 -20.76 27.67
C LYS A 637 -10.28 -21.58 27.26
N LEU A 638 -9.11 -20.96 27.25
CA LEU A 638 -7.85 -21.63 26.90
C LEU A 638 -7.32 -22.59 27.98
N LEU A 639 -7.75 -22.45 29.23
CA LEU A 639 -7.24 -23.22 30.37
C LEU A 639 -8.34 -24.12 30.95
N PRO A 640 -8.43 -25.40 30.54
CA PRO A 640 -9.52 -26.29 30.99
C PRO A 640 -9.49 -26.57 32.49
N HIS A 641 -8.32 -26.44 33.11
CA HIS A 641 -8.05 -26.57 34.55
C HIS A 641 -8.24 -25.26 35.33
N HIS A 642 -8.86 -24.24 34.73
CA HIS A 642 -9.15 -23.00 35.43
C HIS A 642 -10.28 -23.14 36.45
N LYS A 643 -10.22 -22.30 37.49
CA LYS A 643 -11.37 -21.98 38.35
C LYS A 643 -11.60 -20.47 38.32
N SER A 644 -12.86 -20.06 38.31
CA SER A 644 -13.25 -18.65 38.34
C SER A 644 -13.60 -18.20 39.75
N GLU A 645 -13.30 -16.95 40.09
CA GLU A 645 -13.74 -16.23 41.30
C GLU A 645 -14.51 -14.97 40.88
N PRO A 646 -15.47 -14.48 41.69
CA PRO A 646 -15.95 -13.11 41.61
C PRO A 646 -14.83 -12.08 41.69
N LYS A 647 -15.16 -10.83 41.37
CA LYS A 647 -14.16 -9.77 41.27
C LYS A 647 -13.60 -9.41 42.65
N PHE A 648 -12.28 -9.48 42.78
CA PHE A 648 -11.56 -9.18 44.02
C PHE A 648 -11.60 -7.69 44.37
N GLU A 649 -11.71 -7.39 45.66
CA GLU A 649 -11.80 -6.02 46.15
C GLU A 649 -10.42 -5.34 46.17
N LYS A 650 -10.37 -4.05 45.86
CA LYS A 650 -9.07 -3.34 45.73
C LYS A 650 -8.37 -3.04 47.05
N ARG A 651 -9.10 -3.10 48.17
CA ARG A 651 -8.60 -2.79 49.52
C ARG A 651 -8.24 -4.05 50.32
N SER A 652 -8.63 -5.22 49.82
CA SER A 652 -8.32 -6.53 50.40
C SER A 652 -6.84 -6.85 50.35
N ASN A 653 -6.38 -7.65 51.31
CA ASN A 653 -4.99 -8.09 51.37
C ASN A 653 -4.75 -9.19 50.31
N PHE A 654 -3.64 -9.13 49.56
CA PHE A 654 -3.32 -10.17 48.59
C PHE A 654 -3.13 -11.56 49.21
N ASN A 655 -2.87 -11.65 50.52
CA ASN A 655 -2.83 -12.94 51.22
C ASN A 655 -4.18 -13.68 51.20
N GLU A 656 -5.32 -12.97 51.11
CA GLU A 656 -6.65 -13.57 50.96
C GLU A 656 -6.75 -14.42 49.68
N ILE A 657 -5.94 -14.11 48.65
CA ILE A 657 -5.88 -14.92 47.42
C ILE A 657 -5.35 -16.33 47.70
N ASN A 658 -4.42 -16.47 48.66
CA ASN A 658 -3.89 -17.77 49.04
C ASN A 658 -4.98 -18.63 49.69
N GLU A 659 -5.78 -18.03 50.57
CA GLU A 659 -6.93 -18.69 51.22
C GLU A 659 -8.00 -19.11 50.20
N ILE A 660 -8.32 -18.23 49.24
CA ILE A 660 -9.26 -18.56 48.15
C ILE A 660 -8.73 -19.72 47.30
N CYS A 661 -7.43 -19.71 46.98
CA CYS A 661 -6.78 -20.79 46.26
C CYS A 661 -6.81 -22.10 47.06
N GLU A 662 -6.63 -22.07 48.37
CA GLU A 662 -6.73 -23.25 49.24
C GLU A 662 -8.17 -23.80 49.28
N LEU A 663 -9.16 -22.95 49.52
CA LEU A 663 -10.59 -23.29 49.49
C LEU A 663 -11.00 -23.90 48.13
N LYS A 664 -10.46 -23.35 47.04
CA LYS A 664 -10.70 -23.85 45.69
C LYS A 664 -9.72 -24.93 45.26
N ASN A 665 -8.79 -25.37 46.11
CA ASN A 665 -7.77 -26.37 45.82
C ASN A 665 -7.07 -26.08 44.47
N CYS A 666 -6.57 -24.85 44.33
CA CYS A 666 -5.78 -24.33 43.21
C CYS A 666 -4.33 -24.17 43.66
N ASN A 667 -3.40 -24.66 42.86
CA ASN A 667 -1.97 -24.55 43.11
C ASN A 667 -1.29 -23.41 42.33
N ASN A 668 -2.00 -22.84 41.35
CA ASN A 668 -1.56 -21.68 40.58
C ASN A 668 -2.61 -20.58 40.59
N VAL A 669 -2.18 -19.35 40.34
CA VAL A 669 -3.06 -18.19 40.25
C VAL A 669 -2.66 -17.28 39.09
N VAL A 670 -3.68 -16.77 38.40
CA VAL A 670 -3.61 -15.72 37.40
C VAL A 670 -4.60 -14.63 37.79
N PHE A 671 -4.07 -13.55 38.35
CA PHE A 671 -4.87 -12.45 38.87
C PHE A 671 -4.65 -11.17 38.05
N PHE A 672 -5.74 -10.65 37.49
CA PHE A 672 -5.76 -9.41 36.73
C PHE A 672 -6.09 -8.21 37.62
N GLU A 673 -5.10 -7.36 37.88
CA GLU A 673 -5.24 -6.15 38.67
C GLU A 673 -5.46 -4.93 37.76
N ALA A 674 -6.66 -4.37 37.75
CA ALA A 674 -7.01 -3.19 36.98
C ALA A 674 -6.87 -1.90 37.82
N ARG A 675 -5.94 -1.01 37.44
CA ARG A 675 -5.73 0.30 38.07
C ARG A 675 -6.23 1.42 37.15
N LYS A 676 -6.89 2.41 37.75
CA LYS A 676 -7.42 3.61 37.06
C LYS A 676 -8.30 3.33 35.82
N ARG A 677 -8.84 2.11 35.66
CA ARG A 677 -9.58 1.63 34.47
C ARG A 677 -8.80 1.67 33.16
N GLU A 678 -7.54 2.11 33.17
CA GLU A 678 -6.67 2.17 32.01
C GLU A 678 -5.60 1.09 32.10
N ASP A 679 -4.96 0.93 33.25
CA ASP A 679 -3.77 0.08 33.44
C ASP A 679 -4.15 -1.34 33.88
N LEU A 680 -3.61 -2.35 33.19
CA LEU A 680 -3.78 -3.75 33.55
C LEU A 680 -2.44 -4.36 33.98
N TYR A 681 -2.45 -4.99 35.14
CA TYR A 681 -1.33 -5.78 35.63
C TYR A 681 -1.76 -7.24 35.76
N LEU A 682 -0.84 -8.14 35.45
CA LEU A 682 -1.04 -9.57 35.57
C LEU A 682 -0.13 -10.10 36.66
N TRP A 683 -0.73 -10.77 37.63
CA TRP A 683 -0.01 -11.54 38.63
C TRP A 683 -0.13 -13.01 38.27
N VAL A 684 1.01 -13.67 38.10
CA VAL A 684 1.08 -15.11 37.86
C VAL A 684 1.92 -15.69 38.97
N GLY A 685 1.43 -16.70 39.67
CA GLY A 685 2.16 -17.26 40.79
C GLY A 685 1.74 -18.66 41.16
N ARG A 686 2.58 -19.29 41.98
CA ARG A 686 2.29 -20.56 42.62
C ARG A 686 1.85 -20.32 44.06
N VAL A 687 0.83 -21.06 44.49
CA VAL A 687 0.23 -20.94 45.82
C VAL A 687 0.41 -22.27 46.57
N PRO A 688 0.73 -22.26 47.88
CA PRO A 688 0.98 -21.10 48.76
C PRO A 688 2.45 -20.66 48.81
N SER A 689 3.37 -21.44 48.25
CA SER A 689 4.81 -21.27 48.43
C SER A 689 5.44 -20.12 47.64
N GLY A 690 4.82 -19.67 46.55
CA GLY A 690 5.47 -18.83 45.55
C GLY A 690 6.32 -19.65 44.56
N PRO A 691 7.03 -18.98 43.63
CA PRO A 691 7.14 -17.53 43.49
C PRO A 691 5.88 -16.90 42.86
N THR A 692 5.74 -15.59 43.03
CA THR A 692 4.73 -14.78 42.32
C THR A 692 5.39 -13.69 41.50
N MET A 693 5.06 -13.65 40.21
CA MET A 693 5.56 -12.66 39.27
C MET A 693 4.49 -11.65 38.89
N LYS A 694 4.90 -10.39 38.82
CA LYS A 694 4.06 -9.28 38.37
C LYS A 694 4.51 -8.80 37.00
N PHE A 695 3.56 -8.66 36.09
CA PHE A 695 3.73 -8.07 34.77
C PHE A 695 2.78 -6.88 34.59
N GLN A 696 3.18 -5.93 33.76
CA GLN A 696 2.23 -5.03 33.12
C GLN A 696 1.78 -5.65 31.79
N VAL A 697 0.48 -5.61 31.50
CA VAL A 697 -0.08 -6.11 30.24
C VAL A 697 -0.25 -4.95 29.25
N LEU A 698 0.29 -5.12 28.05
CA LEU A 698 0.31 -4.18 26.94
C LEU A 698 -0.30 -4.83 25.68
N ASN A 699 -0.68 -4.00 24.70
CA ASN A 699 -1.10 -4.39 23.35
C ASN A 699 -2.11 -5.56 23.32
N ILE A 700 -3.19 -5.42 24.10
CA ILE A 700 -4.22 -6.44 24.28
C ILE A 700 -5.17 -6.45 23.08
N HIS A 701 -5.24 -7.59 22.42
CA HIS A 701 -6.19 -7.96 21.37
C HIS A 701 -6.91 -9.25 21.78
N THR A 702 -8.25 -9.25 21.80
CA THR A 702 -9.06 -10.39 22.27
C THR A 702 -9.42 -11.32 21.10
N THR A 703 -9.87 -12.55 21.38
CA THR A 703 -10.27 -13.51 20.32
C THR A 703 -11.48 -13.05 19.50
N GLN A 704 -12.22 -12.04 19.98
CA GLN A 704 -13.38 -11.48 19.29
C GLN A 704 -13.00 -10.45 18.21
N GLU A 705 -11.71 -10.13 18.05
CA GLU A 705 -11.27 -9.21 17.01
C GLU A 705 -11.30 -9.87 15.62
N VAL A 706 -11.99 -9.21 14.68
CA VAL A 706 -12.29 -9.71 13.32
C VAL A 706 -11.03 -10.09 12.50
N ARG A 707 -9.86 -9.59 12.88
CA ARG A 707 -8.57 -9.88 12.21
C ARG A 707 -8.00 -11.26 12.55
N LEU A 708 -8.48 -11.91 13.61
CA LEU A 708 -8.00 -13.22 14.08
C LEU A 708 -8.97 -14.31 13.62
N ALA A 709 -8.63 -14.99 12.52
CA ALA A 709 -9.52 -15.91 11.82
C ALA A 709 -9.39 -17.38 12.26
N GLY A 710 -8.37 -17.71 13.07
CA GLY A 710 -8.15 -19.06 13.55
C GLY A 710 -9.18 -19.49 14.60
N ASN A 711 -9.38 -20.80 14.76
CA ASN A 711 -10.19 -21.39 15.81
C ASN A 711 -9.53 -22.65 16.37
N CYS A 712 -9.81 -23.00 17.62
CA CYS A 712 -9.35 -24.26 18.21
C CYS A 712 -10.46 -24.92 19.03
N LEU A 713 -10.35 -26.22 19.22
CA LEU A 713 -11.24 -27.00 20.05
C LEU A 713 -11.16 -26.52 21.50
N LEU A 714 -12.30 -26.18 22.08
CA LEU A 714 -12.37 -25.92 23.51
C LEU A 714 -11.91 -27.18 24.27
N GLY A 715 -10.90 -27.02 25.12
CA GLY A 715 -10.37 -28.13 25.92
C GLY A 715 -9.16 -28.86 25.32
N SER A 716 -8.76 -28.61 24.08
CA SER A 716 -7.56 -29.25 23.52
C SER A 716 -6.29 -28.79 24.23
N ARG A 717 -5.21 -29.56 24.07
CA ARG A 717 -3.96 -29.32 24.79
C ARG A 717 -3.05 -28.45 23.93
N PRO A 718 -2.64 -27.25 24.40
CA PRO A 718 -1.73 -26.41 23.64
C PRO A 718 -0.35 -27.07 23.53
N ILE A 719 0.27 -26.91 22.37
CA ILE A 719 1.74 -26.95 22.28
C ILE A 719 2.26 -25.62 22.84
N MET A 720 3.31 -25.65 23.64
CA MET A 720 3.92 -24.43 24.19
C MET A 720 5.28 -24.20 23.54
N TYR A 721 5.41 -23.08 22.83
CA TYR A 721 6.66 -22.62 22.26
C TYR A 721 7.26 -21.51 23.11
N PHE A 722 8.53 -21.66 23.47
CA PHE A 722 9.31 -20.63 24.14
C PHE A 722 10.54 -20.31 23.31
N ASP A 723 10.77 -19.02 23.09
CA ASP A 723 11.99 -18.55 22.46
C ASP A 723 13.26 -18.97 23.23
N LYS A 724 14.39 -19.06 22.52
CA LYS A 724 15.69 -19.51 23.04
C LYS A 724 16.09 -18.73 24.30
N SER A 725 15.79 -17.44 24.34
CA SER A 725 16.03 -16.51 25.45
C SER A 725 15.53 -17.02 26.82
N PHE A 726 14.41 -17.78 26.84
CA PHE A 726 13.86 -18.38 28.06
C PHE A 726 14.71 -19.51 28.65
N SER A 727 15.71 -19.98 27.91
CA SER A 727 16.68 -20.98 28.35
C SER A 727 18.06 -20.37 28.64
N GLU A 728 18.27 -19.09 28.33
CA GLU A 728 19.55 -18.39 28.51
C GLU A 728 19.49 -17.48 29.74
N VAL A 729 18.46 -16.62 29.84
CA VAL A 729 18.33 -15.61 30.90
C VAL A 729 17.75 -16.22 32.20
N SER A 730 18.44 -16.02 33.32
CA SER A 730 18.13 -16.67 34.61
C SER A 730 16.70 -16.45 35.11
N TYR A 731 16.18 -15.22 35.10
CA TYR A 731 14.80 -14.97 35.54
C TYR A 731 13.77 -15.49 34.53
N LEU A 732 14.08 -15.50 33.23
CA LEU A 732 13.19 -16.07 32.20
C LEU A 732 13.09 -17.60 32.30
N LYS A 733 14.13 -18.30 32.76
CA LYS A 733 14.05 -19.74 33.09
C LYS A 733 12.98 -19.99 34.15
N LEU A 734 12.91 -19.14 35.17
CA LEU A 734 11.87 -19.21 36.21
C LEU A 734 10.49 -18.90 35.63
N VAL A 735 10.38 -17.89 34.76
CA VAL A 735 9.13 -17.56 34.05
C VAL A 735 8.65 -18.74 33.20
N LYS A 736 9.55 -19.38 32.44
CA LYS A 736 9.25 -20.56 31.63
C LYS A 736 8.65 -21.68 32.47
N GLY A 737 9.29 -22.00 33.61
CA GLY A 737 8.80 -23.02 34.53
C GLY A 737 7.41 -22.71 35.09
N LEU A 738 7.17 -21.45 35.48
CA LEU A 738 5.87 -21.00 35.98
C LEU A 738 4.79 -21.01 34.89
N PHE A 739 5.12 -20.54 33.68
CA PHE A 739 4.18 -20.51 32.57
C PHE A 739 3.79 -21.90 32.10
N ILE A 740 4.71 -22.87 32.11
CA ILE A 740 4.38 -24.27 31.83
C ILE A 740 3.37 -24.82 32.86
N GLN A 741 3.50 -24.47 34.13
CA GLN A 741 2.56 -24.92 35.19
C GLN A 741 1.18 -24.27 35.05
N VAL A 742 1.14 -23.00 34.64
CA VAL A 742 -0.08 -22.18 34.57
C VAL A 742 -0.83 -22.41 33.26
N PHE A 743 -0.15 -22.23 32.13
CA PHE A 743 -0.73 -22.26 30.79
C PHE A 743 -0.72 -23.66 30.15
N GLY A 744 0.10 -24.57 30.66
CA GLY A 744 0.11 -25.95 30.20
C GLY A 744 -1.12 -26.71 30.70
N THR A 745 -1.89 -27.29 29.78
CA THR A 745 -3.02 -28.16 30.12
C THR A 745 -2.51 -29.55 30.55
N PRO A 746 -2.80 -30.00 31.80
CA PRO A 746 -2.40 -31.32 32.25
C PRO A 746 -2.87 -32.44 31.33
N ARG A 747 -1.98 -33.40 31.06
CA ARG A 747 -2.35 -34.63 30.37
C ARG A 747 -3.42 -35.37 31.18
N ASN A 748 -4.50 -35.77 30.52
CA ASN A 748 -5.65 -36.47 31.12
C ASN A 748 -6.45 -35.65 32.14
N HIS A 749 -6.44 -34.32 32.06
CA HIS A 749 -7.40 -33.52 32.82
C HIS A 749 -8.83 -33.87 32.38
N PRO A 750 -9.84 -33.96 33.28
CA PRO A 750 -11.19 -34.38 32.92
C PRO A 750 -11.86 -33.54 31.82
N LYS A 751 -11.52 -32.25 31.74
CA LYS A 751 -12.00 -31.33 30.70
C LYS A 751 -11.06 -31.19 29.49
N SER A 752 -9.93 -31.91 29.48
CA SER A 752 -8.99 -31.85 28.36
C SER A 752 -9.34 -32.84 27.27
N LYS A 753 -9.17 -32.43 26.02
CA LYS A 753 -9.27 -33.28 24.84
C LYS A 753 -7.89 -33.85 24.50
N PRO A 754 -7.81 -35.05 23.89
CA PRO A 754 -6.54 -35.70 23.59
C PRO A 754 -5.74 -35.01 22.47
N PHE A 755 -6.40 -34.17 21.66
CA PHE A 755 -5.82 -33.56 20.47
C PHE A 755 -4.97 -32.31 20.77
N HIS A 756 -4.00 -32.09 19.89
CA HIS A 756 -3.18 -30.89 19.81
C HIS A 756 -3.53 -30.17 18.50
N ASP A 757 -4.27 -29.06 18.58
CA ASP A 757 -4.76 -28.29 17.43
C ASP A 757 -4.41 -26.80 17.52
N HIS A 758 -3.64 -26.41 18.54
CA HIS A 758 -3.20 -25.04 18.73
C HIS A 758 -1.86 -24.97 19.47
N ILE A 759 -1.18 -23.85 19.28
CA ILE A 759 0.12 -23.54 19.86
C ILE A 759 0.10 -22.15 20.52
N MET A 760 0.61 -22.09 21.74
CA MET A 760 0.85 -20.87 22.49
C MET A 760 2.34 -20.54 22.44
N CYS A 761 2.67 -19.40 21.85
CA CYS A 761 4.05 -18.95 21.64
C CYS A 761 4.40 -17.78 22.55
N PHE A 762 5.55 -17.89 23.21
CA PHE A 762 6.14 -16.86 24.06
C PHE A 762 7.47 -16.42 23.45
N TYR A 763 7.47 -15.23 22.84
CA TYR A 763 8.68 -14.63 22.25
C TYR A 763 9.30 -13.59 23.18
N TRP A 764 10.62 -13.48 23.19
CA TRP A 764 11.34 -12.46 23.93
C TRP A 764 11.83 -11.39 22.95
N LEU A 765 11.18 -10.23 22.93
CA LEU A 765 11.49 -9.12 22.03
C LEU A 765 11.36 -7.80 22.79
N ASP A 766 12.28 -6.87 22.57
CA ASP A 766 12.33 -5.55 23.22
C ASP A 766 12.27 -5.61 24.76
N LYS A 767 12.93 -6.62 25.34
CA LYS A 767 12.92 -6.92 26.79
C LYS A 767 11.51 -7.16 27.35
N LYS A 768 10.55 -7.56 26.51
CA LYS A 768 9.18 -7.91 26.88
C LYS A 768 8.83 -9.31 26.35
N ILE A 769 7.83 -9.92 26.97
CA ILE A 769 7.32 -11.23 26.56
C ILE A 769 6.10 -11.05 25.67
N TRP A 770 6.19 -11.48 24.43
CA TRP A 770 5.12 -11.39 23.45
C TRP A 770 4.37 -12.72 23.39
N PHE A 771 3.09 -12.69 23.74
CA PHE A 771 2.20 -13.85 23.66
C PHE A 771 1.47 -13.88 22.32
N ARG A 772 1.50 -15.03 21.66
CA ARG A 772 0.74 -15.33 20.44
C ARG A 772 0.09 -16.69 20.54
N HIS A 773 -1.08 -16.84 19.94
CA HIS A 773 -1.86 -18.07 19.97
C HIS A 773 -2.35 -18.41 18.56
N TYR A 774 -1.93 -19.58 18.05
CA TYR A 774 -2.19 -20.02 16.69
C TYR A 774 -2.90 -21.38 16.67
N GLN A 775 -3.79 -21.55 15.69
CA GLN A 775 -4.37 -22.83 15.28
C GLN A 775 -3.34 -23.59 14.46
N ILE A 776 -3.24 -24.90 14.70
CA ILE A 776 -2.50 -25.84 13.87
C ILE A 776 -3.50 -26.50 12.94
N SER A 777 -3.31 -26.34 11.63
CA SER A 777 -4.13 -26.98 10.61
C SER A 777 -3.23 -27.56 9.52
N PRO A 778 -3.47 -28.79 9.06
CA PRO A 778 -2.69 -29.34 7.97
C PRO A 778 -2.99 -28.56 6.67
N GLU A 779 -2.01 -28.45 5.78
CA GLU A 779 -2.20 -27.80 4.46
C GLU A 779 -3.29 -28.49 3.64
N THR A 780 -3.38 -29.82 3.74
CA THR A 780 -4.41 -30.65 3.12
C THR A 780 -4.86 -31.76 4.10
N PRO A 781 -6.06 -32.35 3.96
CA PRO A 781 -6.52 -33.43 4.83
C PRO A 781 -5.55 -34.62 4.92
N ASP A 782 -4.87 -34.94 3.82
CA ASP A 782 -3.91 -36.06 3.73
C ASP A 782 -2.57 -35.77 4.43
N ASP A 783 -2.28 -34.49 4.72
CA ASP A 783 -1.07 -34.05 5.39
C ASP A 783 -1.22 -33.96 6.92
N SER A 784 -2.34 -34.45 7.46
CA SER A 784 -2.62 -34.46 8.91
C SER A 784 -1.51 -35.10 9.77
N ASN A 785 -0.74 -36.04 9.21
CA ASN A 785 0.37 -36.72 9.88
C ASN A 785 1.76 -36.19 9.52
N LYS A 786 1.87 -35.08 8.77
CA LYS A 786 3.14 -34.50 8.31
C LYS A 786 3.44 -33.18 9.03
N PRO A 787 4.33 -33.16 10.04
CA PRO A 787 4.64 -31.95 10.80
C PRO A 787 5.13 -30.77 9.95
N GLU A 788 5.86 -31.04 8.87
CA GLU A 788 6.43 -30.05 7.95
C GLU A 788 5.39 -29.36 7.05
N LYS A 789 4.15 -29.86 7.04
CA LYS A 789 3.03 -29.32 6.25
C LYS A 789 1.87 -28.84 7.13
N GLN A 790 2.20 -28.36 8.32
CA GLN A 790 1.23 -27.72 9.21
C GLN A 790 1.29 -26.20 9.04
N VAL A 791 0.14 -25.58 8.83
CA VAL A 791 -0.02 -24.12 8.76
C VAL A 791 -0.49 -23.60 10.10
N LEU A 792 0.06 -22.45 10.51
CA LEU A 792 -0.34 -21.73 11.71
C LEU A 792 -1.24 -20.53 11.37
N THR A 793 -2.45 -20.50 11.91
CA THR A 793 -3.39 -19.37 11.74
C THR A 793 -3.67 -18.70 13.09
N GLU A 794 -3.55 -17.38 13.20
CA GLU A 794 -3.70 -16.70 14.50
C GLU A 794 -5.16 -16.73 15.01
N ILE A 795 -5.36 -17.19 16.25
CA ILE A 795 -6.66 -17.29 16.95
C ILE A 795 -6.86 -16.10 17.92
N GLY A 796 -5.78 -15.71 18.60
CA GLY A 796 -5.85 -14.81 19.76
C GLY A 796 -6.16 -15.53 21.08
N PRO A 797 -6.08 -14.86 22.23
CA PRO A 797 -5.78 -13.45 22.40
C PRO A 797 -4.29 -13.17 22.14
N ARG A 798 -3.99 -11.91 21.82
CA ARG A 798 -2.64 -11.39 21.64
C ARG A 798 -2.39 -10.32 22.69
N PHE A 799 -1.25 -10.40 23.38
CA PHE A 799 -0.85 -9.38 24.35
C PHE A 799 0.67 -9.44 24.58
N VAL A 800 1.19 -8.39 25.21
CA VAL A 800 2.60 -8.26 25.59
C VAL A 800 2.68 -8.13 27.11
N LEU A 801 3.61 -8.85 27.73
CA LEU A 801 3.88 -8.80 29.17
C LEU A 801 5.22 -8.12 29.40
N ASP A 802 5.19 -7.02 30.13
CA ASP A 802 6.38 -6.30 30.59
C ASP A 802 6.70 -6.70 32.03
N PRO A 803 7.82 -7.43 32.28
CA PRO A 803 8.19 -7.89 33.62
C PRO A 803 8.40 -6.71 34.59
N ILE A 804 7.77 -6.76 35.76
CA ILE A 804 7.96 -5.74 36.81
C ILE A 804 8.88 -6.28 37.90
N ARG A 805 8.43 -7.34 38.57
CA ARG A 805 9.13 -7.94 39.71
C ARG A 805 8.72 -9.39 39.94
N ILE A 806 9.60 -10.13 40.59
CA ILE A 806 9.36 -11.50 41.08
C ILE A 806 9.52 -11.50 42.60
N LEU A 807 8.52 -12.02 43.29
CA LEU A 807 8.53 -12.24 44.73
C LEU A 807 8.83 -13.72 45.00
N GLY A 808 9.61 -13.97 46.06
CA GLY A 808 9.96 -15.34 46.46
C GLY A 808 8.78 -16.14 47.01
N GLY A 809 7.85 -15.47 47.70
CA GLY A 809 6.63 -16.08 48.24
C GLY A 809 5.39 -15.82 47.39
N SER A 810 4.24 -16.31 47.85
CA SER A 810 2.97 -16.12 47.15
C SER A 810 2.33 -14.79 47.52
N PHE A 811 2.50 -13.79 46.65
CA PHE A 811 2.15 -12.37 46.84
C PHE A 811 2.88 -11.65 47.99
N ASN A 812 3.82 -12.33 48.66
CA ASN A 812 4.62 -11.83 49.76
C ASN A 812 6.09 -12.30 49.64
N GLY A 813 6.94 -11.90 50.59
CA GLY A 813 8.34 -12.30 50.63
C GLY A 813 9.31 -11.38 49.87
N GLN A 814 10.59 -11.74 49.89
CA GLN A 814 11.67 -10.95 49.29
C GLN A 814 11.52 -10.84 47.77
N THR A 815 11.86 -9.67 47.22
CA THR A 815 11.92 -9.47 45.77
C THR A 815 13.16 -10.16 45.22
N LEU A 816 12.97 -11.24 44.47
CA LEU A 816 14.04 -12.01 43.83
C LEU A 816 14.54 -11.36 42.54
N PHE A 817 13.67 -10.61 41.86
CA PHE A 817 14.01 -9.88 40.65
C PHE A 817 13.18 -8.60 40.61
N LEU A 818 13.82 -7.49 40.29
CA LEU A 818 13.17 -6.22 39.99
C LEU A 818 13.71 -5.77 38.63
N ASN A 819 12.82 -5.53 37.67
CA ASN A 819 13.24 -5.09 36.34
C ASN A 819 13.72 -3.62 36.41
N PRO A 820 15.02 -3.33 36.21
CA PRO A 820 15.53 -1.96 36.25
C PRO A 820 15.00 -1.10 35.09
N HIS A 821 14.58 -1.74 34.00
CA HIS A 821 14.07 -1.06 32.81
C HIS A 821 12.56 -0.80 32.88
N TYR A 822 11.88 -1.34 33.90
CA TYR A 822 10.45 -1.13 34.04
C TYR A 822 10.13 0.25 34.63
N MET A 823 9.32 1.01 33.91
CA MET A 823 8.78 2.27 34.38
C MET A 823 7.27 2.21 34.46
N SER A 824 6.70 2.54 35.62
CA SER A 824 5.25 2.47 35.79
C SER A 824 4.50 3.50 34.91
N PRO A 825 3.26 3.21 34.47
CA PRO A 825 2.48 4.15 33.67
C PRO A 825 2.22 5.47 34.41
N THR A 826 2.24 5.45 35.75
CA THR A 826 2.11 6.67 36.55
C THR A 826 3.43 7.44 36.56
N ALA A 827 4.57 6.78 36.76
CA ALA A 827 5.88 7.42 36.69
C ALA A 827 6.11 8.07 35.32
N LEU A 828 5.69 7.40 34.24
CA LEU A 828 5.82 7.94 32.89
C LEU A 828 4.82 9.04 32.57
N ARG A 829 3.60 8.97 33.09
CA ARG A 829 2.70 10.14 33.05
C ARG A 829 3.27 11.32 33.84
N VAL A 830 3.95 11.09 34.96
CA VAL A 830 4.60 12.14 35.76
C VAL A 830 5.82 12.69 35.03
N GLN A 831 6.65 11.84 34.42
CA GLN A 831 7.80 12.26 33.64
C GLN A 831 7.37 12.99 32.36
N ALA A 832 6.37 12.47 31.64
CA ALA A 832 5.71 13.16 30.55
C ALA A 832 5.17 14.52 31.01
N ARG A 833 4.47 14.61 32.15
CA ARG A 833 4.03 15.90 32.72
C ARG A 833 5.18 16.83 33.10
N LYS A 834 6.32 16.32 33.56
CA LYS A 834 7.53 17.12 33.84
C LYS A 834 8.18 17.61 32.54
N LEU A 835 8.24 16.77 31.51
CA LEU A 835 8.70 17.15 30.17
C LEU A 835 7.75 18.19 29.56
N LEU A 836 6.43 18.02 29.69
CA LEU A 836 5.39 18.97 29.31
C LEU A 836 5.40 20.28 30.11
N LYS A 837 6.16 20.40 31.21
CA LYS A 837 6.38 21.69 31.88
C LYS A 837 7.50 22.51 31.22
N ASN A 838 8.32 21.89 30.37
CA ASN A 838 9.22 22.59 29.47
C ASN A 838 8.41 23.02 28.22
N PRO A 839 8.32 24.34 27.91
CA PRO A 839 7.50 24.86 26.81
C PRO A 839 7.77 24.18 25.46
N TYR A 840 9.00 23.74 25.22
CA TYR A 840 9.42 23.11 23.97
C TYR A 840 8.99 21.63 23.87
N ALA A 841 9.04 20.89 24.99
CA ALA A 841 8.56 19.50 25.03
C ALA A 841 7.03 19.40 25.20
N ALA A 842 6.39 20.46 25.74
CA ALA A 842 4.94 20.66 25.69
C ALA A 842 4.42 20.72 24.26
N TRP A 843 5.10 21.49 23.40
CA TRP A 843 4.78 21.66 21.99
C TRP A 843 4.99 20.36 21.18
N LEU A 844 6.12 19.67 21.35
CA LEU A 844 6.40 18.38 20.69
C LEU A 844 5.41 17.26 21.07
N ALA A 845 4.99 17.22 22.33
CA ALA A 845 4.00 16.25 22.78
C ALA A 845 2.58 16.62 22.32
N HIS A 846 2.25 17.91 22.22
CA HIS A 846 0.99 18.35 21.60
C HIS A 846 0.94 17.91 20.14
N ALA A 847 2.01 18.11 19.37
CA ALA A 847 2.13 17.67 17.98
C ALA A 847 2.04 16.14 17.81
N CYS A 848 2.55 15.35 18.78
CA CYS A 848 2.38 13.89 18.80
C CYS A 848 0.96 13.45 19.16
N ILE A 849 0.28 14.13 20.10
CA ILE A 849 -1.10 13.80 20.52
C ILE A 849 -2.10 14.04 19.40
N SER A 850 -1.91 15.08 18.60
CA SER A 850 -2.76 15.37 17.44
C SER A 850 -2.37 14.58 16.17
N SER A 851 -1.45 13.61 16.28
CA SER A 851 -1.11 12.70 15.16
C SER A 851 -1.77 11.31 15.23
N ASP A 852 -2.56 11.02 16.28
CA ASP A 852 -3.06 9.66 16.52
C ASP A 852 -4.44 9.39 15.89
N ARG A 853 -4.45 9.15 14.57
CA ARG A 853 -5.54 8.45 13.86
C ARG A 853 -5.30 6.93 13.79
N PHE A 854 -5.05 6.29 14.93
CA PHE A 854 -5.28 4.84 15.09
C PHE A 854 -5.69 4.49 16.50
N GLY A 855 -6.98 4.21 16.69
CA GLY A 855 -7.48 3.62 17.92
C GLY A 855 -6.90 2.21 18.14
N SER A 856 -5.77 2.10 18.83
CA SER A 856 -5.64 1.36 20.10
C SER A 856 -4.18 1.08 20.48
N LEU A 857 -3.87 1.41 21.74
CA LEU A 857 -2.80 0.81 22.55
C LEU A 857 -1.36 1.02 22.03
N VAL A 858 -0.89 2.27 22.02
CA VAL A 858 0.51 2.54 22.37
C VAL A 858 0.48 3.47 23.58
N ARG A 859 0.91 2.96 24.74
CA ARG A 859 1.15 3.85 25.88
C ARG A 859 2.45 4.59 25.62
N TRP A 860 2.48 5.86 26.00
CA TRP A 860 3.64 6.74 26.18
C TRP A 860 4.91 6.11 26.82
N GLN A 861 4.80 4.88 27.34
CA GLN A 861 5.85 4.00 27.82
C GLN A 861 6.89 3.60 26.77
N ASP A 862 6.47 3.31 25.55
CA ASP A 862 7.37 2.72 24.56
C ASP A 862 8.24 3.79 23.85
N LEU A 863 7.79 5.06 23.84
CA LEU A 863 8.52 6.21 23.30
C LEU A 863 9.70 6.69 24.18
N LEU A 864 9.62 6.49 25.50
CA LEU A 864 10.70 6.87 26.42
C LEU A 864 11.80 5.81 26.53
N SER A 865 11.52 4.58 26.09
CA SER A 865 12.46 3.45 26.13
C SER A 865 13.48 3.52 24.97
N SER A 866 13.06 4.02 23.80
CA SER A 866 13.90 4.09 22.60
C SER A 866 14.91 5.24 22.59
N GLN A 867 14.71 6.26 23.43
CA GLN A 867 15.68 7.37 23.58
C GLN A 867 16.76 7.12 24.65
N LEU A 868 16.64 6.07 25.47
CA LEU A 868 17.62 5.76 26.52
C LEU A 868 18.71 4.75 26.08
N GLU A 869 18.64 4.21 24.86
CA GLU A 869 19.65 3.27 24.34
C GLU A 869 20.64 3.90 23.33
N GLN A 870 20.59 5.22 23.10
CA GLN A 870 21.54 5.95 22.24
C GLN A 870 22.42 6.94 23.00
N SER A 871 23.17 6.46 24.00
CA SER A 871 24.26 7.24 24.60
C SER A 871 25.46 6.33 24.88
N PRO A 872 26.58 6.44 24.14
CA PRO A 872 27.82 5.80 24.56
C PRO A 872 28.43 6.55 25.75
N PRO A 873 29.17 5.87 26.65
CA PRO A 873 29.82 6.49 27.79
C PRO A 873 31.15 7.10 27.33
N TYR A 874 31.22 8.41 27.18
CA TYR A 874 32.52 9.09 27.09
C TYR A 874 32.59 10.24 28.08
N HIS A 875 33.35 9.97 29.15
CA HIS A 875 34.02 10.97 29.96
C HIS A 875 34.80 11.92 29.05
N TYR A 876 34.49 13.22 29.04
CA TYR A 876 35.53 14.25 28.93
C TYR A 876 35.15 15.48 29.74
N LYS A 877 36.17 15.99 30.43
CA LYS A 877 36.15 16.96 31.51
C LYS A 877 35.63 18.33 31.06
N LEU A 878 34.82 18.93 31.93
CA LEU A 878 34.76 20.38 32.13
C LEU A 878 36.17 20.96 32.22
N ARG A 879 36.53 21.89 31.33
CA ARG A 879 37.52 22.94 31.61
C ARG A 879 37.36 24.14 30.67
N HIS A 880 37.16 25.28 31.33
CA HIS A 880 37.38 26.66 30.91
C HIS A 880 36.36 27.37 30.00
N LEU A 881 35.65 28.29 30.67
CA LEU A 881 35.10 29.55 30.20
C LEU A 881 36.12 30.38 29.41
N THR A 882 35.69 30.93 28.28
CA THR A 882 35.65 32.37 27.95
C THR A 882 34.66 32.58 26.82
#